data_AF-A0A965HL81-F1
#
_entry.id   AF-A0A965HL81-F1
#
_cell.length_a   1.000
_cell.length_b   1.000
_cell.length_c   1.000
_cell.angle_alpha   90.00
_cell.angle_beta   90.00
_cell.angle_gamma   90.00
#
_symmetry.space_group_name_H-M   'P 1'
#
loop_
_entity.id
_entity.type
_entity.pdbx_description
1 polymer ?
#
loop_
_entity_poly.entity_id
_entity_poly.type
_entity_poly.pdbx_seq_one_letter_code
_entity_poly.pdbx_strand_id
1 'polypeptide(L)'
;TALGLAAADFKIRYNQKFPCLEVMDSSAVKITDVTEGAKGETVTSGKSSLNISFVKNSSGQPEVTFRDAKSPLSEMEIEAFGLSVGMKPEGTVLVRFGADNKPKFEMDRTGGSRFLMADLGNLDTAAGKEVAGNTAPSKNLIRCRERFAEWISGKGGWSNKSGKIIASSGENMVTEGDQPEREIKVSEAFQRGAKITVGRSEPMMFQSGAGVFHLALPGTVFSLGKLEAGSPDLKVELIQGTIQTFVAAPLVTPRASLISLGNGEVARTLDGSYQIAKGAGENGATTITTISGKVILAQEAGGKELAVLTGEQMWSGPKGGESKALPSNSPEKSSLVAFEKSARETALIDIARDGVKACPEAVEEIVSTAVKANPDLAQTIAEQCLLANPKSLKVIAQASGVKGLKLSKEEQAKVDALESLDQRLERLAIDGIDLEMKMGQVLLVEGDCKLDGKKEKILLGQVLALKDKITTGKNGRILVGMAPGVVLSVEPESTVILETMSAEMQNGELQSRGALVNTESGLVVMNIAPWNKEKTDVRVKTTEGESVAQGTVFAVNFSGGKMVTTVTRGTVGSTDASGKSVSISMGQQASPGGTPAATPANSPAVAAAGNAVAASVNALVANVAASIAAAIPTAAAEVAAVAAKAVPAAAEQIAGAVAAKAPEAALAIAQAISKVAPEAAAKVAAAVIAATPGLDAKSISAITTASSQGAADAPSVDTASGTEGGNVGGVGAGSGGIGQAATSTQLQQLQADQNAKATADALKAAQEAEAKAKAELAAANQKEYERLLKIYEAAVKDREAKQAAAKAAADAKIAADAAAASKVAANAAAVQAAAAAKAAADAAAAAKVAADADAASKATANAAAAQAAVAAKAAADAAAEAKRIADSDATAKATANATATQAATAAKAA
;
A
#
# COMPACT_ATOMS: atom_id res chain seq x y z
N THR A 1 14.30 -31.89 53.30
CA THR A 1 14.26 -31.62 51.84
C THR A 1 12.87 -31.16 51.47
N ALA A 2 12.62 -29.84 51.51
CA ALA A 2 11.33 -29.25 51.15
C ALA A 2 11.29 -29.02 49.63
N LEU A 3 10.33 -29.65 48.95
CA LEU A 3 10.05 -29.46 47.53
C LEU A 3 9.75 -27.98 47.25
N GLY A 4 10.39 -27.44 46.20
CA GLY A 4 10.26 -26.05 45.79
C GLY A 4 8.84 -25.70 45.34
N LEU A 5 8.11 -24.96 46.16
CA LEU A 5 6.85 -24.31 45.80
C LEU A 5 7.16 -22.99 45.07
N ALA A 6 6.52 -22.79 43.91
CA ALA A 6 6.56 -21.53 43.15
C ALA A 6 5.91 -20.39 43.96
N ALA A 7 6.29 -19.13 43.67
CA ALA A 7 5.67 -17.94 44.27
C ALA A 7 4.16 -17.88 43.99
N ALA A 8 3.37 -17.36 44.93
CA ALA A 8 1.92 -17.28 44.79
C ALA A 8 1.52 -16.17 43.80
N ASP A 9 0.57 -16.47 42.91
CA ASP A 9 -0.05 -15.50 42.00
C ASP A 9 -0.77 -14.41 42.82
N PHE A 10 -0.83 -13.18 42.32
CA PHE A 10 -1.58 -12.10 42.97
C PHE A 10 -2.19 -11.12 41.97
N LYS A 11 -3.21 -10.38 42.39
CA LYS A 11 -3.95 -9.40 41.55
C LYS A 11 -3.68 -7.97 41.99
N ILE A 12 -3.60 -7.06 41.02
CA ILE A 12 -3.49 -5.61 41.26
C ILE A 12 -4.68 -4.90 40.61
N ARG A 13 -5.28 -3.95 41.33
CA ARG A 13 -6.38 -3.11 40.86
C ARG A 13 -6.10 -1.62 41.10
N TYR A 14 -6.51 -0.76 40.18
CA TYR A 14 -6.51 0.69 40.40
C TYR A 14 -7.77 1.13 41.16
N ASN A 15 -7.60 1.76 42.32
CA ASN A 15 -8.67 2.40 43.06
C ASN A 15 -8.73 3.90 42.68
N GLN A 16 -9.88 4.36 42.18
CA GLN A 16 -10.04 5.77 41.80
C GLN A 16 -10.49 6.65 42.98
N LYS A 17 -11.09 6.06 44.02
CA LYS A 17 -11.58 6.77 45.21
C LYS A 17 -10.43 7.20 46.12
N PHE A 18 -9.37 6.41 46.14
CA PHE A 18 -8.07 6.72 46.73
C PHE A 18 -7.04 6.39 45.64
N PRO A 19 -6.37 7.36 45.00
CA PRO A 19 -5.56 7.13 43.80
C PRO A 19 -4.29 6.32 44.14
N CYS A 20 -4.47 5.01 44.25
CA CYS A 20 -3.47 4.02 44.58
C CYS A 20 -3.75 2.70 43.86
N LEU A 21 -2.74 1.83 43.81
CA LEU A 21 -2.88 0.46 43.37
C LEU A 21 -3.07 -0.46 44.58
N GLU A 22 -4.18 -1.20 44.58
CA GLU A 22 -4.50 -2.20 45.60
C GLU A 22 -4.03 -3.59 45.17
N VAL A 23 -3.29 -4.27 46.04
CA VAL A 23 -2.92 -5.69 45.87
C VAL A 23 -3.98 -6.56 46.54
N MET A 24 -4.71 -7.34 45.76
CA MET A 24 -5.97 -7.98 46.18
C MET A 24 -5.84 -9.40 46.75
N ASP A 25 -4.63 -9.96 46.93
CA ASP A 25 -4.44 -11.32 47.46
C ASP A 25 -3.79 -11.33 48.85
N SER A 26 -4.35 -12.14 49.76
CA SER A 26 -3.90 -12.35 51.15
C SER A 26 -2.57 -13.10 51.31
N SER A 27 -2.03 -13.70 50.24
CA SER A 27 -0.78 -14.47 50.27
C SER A 27 0.47 -13.68 49.84
N ALA A 28 0.29 -12.47 49.27
CA ALA A 28 1.38 -11.53 49.02
C ALA A 28 1.74 -10.78 50.32
N VAL A 29 3.03 -10.52 50.57
CA VAL A 29 3.43 -9.74 51.74
C VAL A 29 2.98 -8.30 51.52
N LYS A 30 2.00 -7.88 52.31
CA LYS A 30 1.35 -6.57 52.26
C LYS A 30 2.37 -5.45 52.30
N ILE A 31 2.63 -4.84 51.14
CA ILE A 31 3.12 -3.48 51.06
C ILE A 31 1.88 -2.61 50.98
N THR A 32 1.83 -1.61 51.84
CA THR A 32 0.83 -0.54 51.83
C THR A 32 0.55 -0.04 50.41
N ASP A 33 -0.69 0.35 50.13
CA ASP A 33 -1.16 0.76 48.81
C ASP A 33 -0.15 1.65 48.07
N VAL A 34 0.16 1.30 46.81
CA VAL A 34 1.15 2.03 46.00
C VAL A 34 0.51 3.36 45.56
N THR A 35 0.91 4.45 46.20
CA THR A 35 0.32 5.79 45.95
C THR A 35 0.73 6.37 44.60
N GLU A 36 -0.14 7.20 44.01
CA GLU A 36 0.17 7.94 42.77
C GLU A 36 1.43 8.80 42.92
N GLY A 37 2.41 8.58 42.02
CA GLY A 37 3.73 9.21 42.05
C GLY A 37 4.86 8.28 42.51
N ALA A 38 4.54 7.08 43.00
CA ALA A 38 5.53 6.08 43.41
C ALA A 38 6.42 5.64 42.24
N LYS A 39 7.74 5.59 42.47
CA LYS A 39 8.74 5.15 41.49
C LYS A 39 9.57 4.01 42.08
N GLY A 40 9.26 2.78 41.68
CA GLY A 40 10.06 1.59 42.00
C GLY A 40 9.73 0.92 43.33
N GLU A 41 8.46 0.88 43.75
CA GLU A 41 8.05 0.13 44.94
C GLU A 41 8.08 -1.38 44.69
N THR A 42 8.74 -2.13 45.59
CA THR A 42 9.04 -3.56 45.39
C THR A 42 8.00 -4.47 46.01
N VAL A 43 7.00 -4.96 45.26
CA VAL A 43 6.02 -5.93 45.76
C VAL A 43 6.62 -7.34 45.83
N THR A 44 6.47 -8.04 46.96
CA THR A 44 7.04 -9.39 47.17
C THR A 44 5.95 -10.44 47.42
N SER A 45 5.99 -11.52 46.64
CA SER A 45 5.14 -12.71 46.81
C SER A 45 6.01 -13.96 46.96
N GLY A 46 5.95 -14.63 48.11
CA GLY A 46 6.83 -15.75 48.42
C GLY A 46 8.32 -15.36 48.36
N LYS A 47 9.08 -15.94 47.42
CA LYS A 47 10.50 -15.65 47.18
C LYS A 47 10.76 -14.70 46.00
N SER A 48 9.71 -14.22 45.34
CA SER A 48 9.82 -13.35 44.16
C SER A 48 9.47 -11.92 44.51
N SER A 49 10.22 -10.97 43.96
CA SER A 49 9.99 -9.52 44.10
C SER A 49 9.80 -8.87 42.73
N LEU A 50 8.92 -7.87 42.65
CA LEU A 50 8.58 -7.13 41.43
C LEU A 50 8.56 -5.63 41.72
N ASN A 51 9.26 -4.84 40.91
CA ASN A 51 9.30 -3.39 41.06
C ASN A 51 8.19 -2.70 40.25
N ILE A 52 7.35 -1.93 40.93
CA ILE A 52 6.16 -1.26 40.39
C ILE A 52 6.32 0.26 40.55
N SER A 53 6.07 0.99 39.47
CA SER A 53 5.95 2.46 39.49
C SER A 53 4.54 2.85 39.05
N PHE A 54 3.98 3.88 39.68
CA PHE A 54 2.66 4.40 39.36
C PHE A 54 2.72 5.91 39.15
N VAL A 55 2.47 6.37 37.92
CA VAL A 55 2.57 7.78 37.52
C VAL A 55 1.42 8.16 36.59
N LYS A 56 1.19 9.45 36.37
CA LYS A 56 0.33 9.93 35.27
C LYS A 56 1.17 10.30 34.06
N ASN A 57 0.70 9.94 32.86
CA ASN A 57 1.33 10.36 31.61
C ASN A 57 1.03 11.82 31.25
N SER A 58 1.60 12.32 30.15
CA SER A 58 1.43 13.70 29.67
C SER A 58 -0.02 14.10 29.34
N SER A 59 -0.91 13.12 29.16
CA SER A 59 -2.35 13.32 28.97
C SER A 59 -3.16 13.16 30.27
N GLY A 60 -2.50 13.02 31.42
CA GLY A 60 -3.14 12.89 32.74
C GLY A 60 -3.72 11.51 33.04
N GLN A 61 -3.44 10.49 32.22
CA GLN A 61 -3.94 9.13 32.42
C GLN A 61 -3.01 8.31 33.34
N PRO A 62 -3.55 7.48 34.25
CA PRO A 62 -2.76 6.60 35.12
C PRO A 62 -2.00 5.54 34.31
N GLU A 63 -0.69 5.48 34.54
CA GLU A 63 0.26 4.56 33.92
C GLU A 63 1.03 3.80 35.00
N VAL A 64 1.08 2.47 34.83
CA VAL A 64 1.82 1.58 35.73
C VAL A 64 2.99 0.97 34.97
N THR A 65 4.20 1.11 35.50
CA THR A 65 5.41 0.52 34.91
C THR A 65 5.94 -0.61 35.79
N PHE A 66 6.21 -1.75 35.18
CA PHE A 66 6.80 -2.92 35.81
C PHE A 66 8.24 -3.08 35.35
N ARG A 67 9.19 -3.05 36.28
CA ARG A 67 10.59 -3.41 36.02
C ARG A 67 10.84 -4.85 36.44
N ASP A 68 11.74 -5.53 35.74
CA ASP A 68 12.09 -6.95 35.94
C ASP A 68 10.99 -7.96 35.48
N ALA A 69 10.08 -7.51 34.62
CA ALA A 69 8.95 -8.27 34.05
C ALA A 69 9.34 -9.03 32.76
N LYS A 70 8.73 -10.20 32.48
CA LYS A 70 8.92 -10.92 31.19
C LYS A 70 7.58 -11.12 30.48
N SER A 71 7.46 -10.64 29.23
CA SER A 71 6.26 -10.77 28.38
C SER A 71 6.45 -11.88 27.33
N PRO A 72 5.38 -12.51 26.81
CA PRO A 72 5.45 -13.36 25.62
C PRO A 72 5.71 -12.59 24.31
N LEU A 73 5.67 -11.26 24.33
CA LEU A 73 6.19 -10.41 23.26
C LEU A 73 7.71 -10.30 23.43
N SER A 74 8.46 -10.54 22.34
CA SER A 74 9.89 -10.92 22.27
C SER A 74 10.84 -10.38 23.34
N GLU A 75 11.79 -11.24 23.75
CA GLU A 75 12.79 -10.99 24.79
C GLU A 75 13.78 -9.84 24.53
N MET A 76 13.85 -9.26 23.32
CA MET A 76 14.83 -8.21 22.98
C MET A 76 14.43 -6.77 23.35
N GLU A 77 13.16 -6.49 23.68
CA GLU A 77 12.72 -5.10 23.97
C GLU A 77 12.74 -4.71 25.46
N ILE A 78 12.94 -5.66 26.37
CA ILE A 78 12.62 -5.43 27.80
C ILE A 78 13.86 -5.15 28.67
N GLU A 79 15.08 -5.40 28.19
CA GLU A 79 16.29 -5.17 29.02
C GLU A 79 16.63 -3.68 29.24
N ALA A 80 16.00 -2.75 28.51
CA ALA A 80 16.30 -1.31 28.65
C ALA A 80 15.18 -0.45 29.28
N PHE A 81 13.89 -0.82 29.18
CA PHE A 81 12.80 0.15 29.49
C PHE A 81 11.62 -0.33 30.35
N GLY A 82 11.53 -1.62 30.73
CA GLY A 82 10.39 -2.11 31.52
C GLY A 82 9.05 -2.11 30.75
N LEU A 83 8.05 -2.78 31.30
CA LEU A 83 6.73 -2.95 30.67
C LEU A 83 5.75 -1.91 31.24
N SER A 84 5.13 -1.06 30.41
CA SER A 84 4.10 -0.11 30.87
C SER A 84 2.67 -0.50 30.46
N VAL A 85 1.73 -0.23 31.37
CA VAL A 85 0.32 -0.61 31.23
C VAL A 85 -0.56 0.57 31.58
N GLY A 86 -1.50 0.89 30.69
CA GLY A 86 -2.55 1.88 30.93
C GLY A 86 -3.73 1.22 31.61
N MET A 87 -4.07 1.67 32.82
CA MET A 87 -5.18 1.11 33.59
C MET A 87 -6.42 2.02 33.48
N LYS A 88 -7.58 1.44 33.15
CA LYS A 88 -8.88 2.10 33.31
C LYS A 88 -9.36 1.99 34.77
N PRO A 89 -10.30 2.84 35.21
CA PRO A 89 -10.99 2.63 36.49
C PRO A 89 -11.50 1.20 36.59
N GLU A 90 -11.24 0.53 37.73
CA GLU A 90 -11.61 -0.87 38.01
C GLU A 90 -10.85 -1.96 37.23
N GLY A 91 -9.87 -1.58 36.39
CA GLY A 91 -9.00 -2.52 35.68
C GLY A 91 -8.22 -3.40 36.65
N THR A 92 -8.19 -4.71 36.39
CA THR A 92 -7.48 -5.71 37.20
C THR A 92 -6.44 -6.43 36.34
N VAL A 93 -5.21 -6.54 36.84
CA VAL A 93 -4.12 -7.30 36.22
C VAL A 93 -3.77 -8.48 37.13
N LEU A 94 -3.73 -9.68 36.57
CA LEU A 94 -3.27 -10.88 37.27
C LEU A 94 -1.77 -11.07 36.99
N VAL A 95 -0.98 -11.16 38.06
CA VAL A 95 0.45 -11.49 38.02
C VAL A 95 0.60 -12.96 38.40
N ARG A 96 1.08 -13.78 37.46
CA ARG A 96 1.36 -15.20 37.67
C ARG A 96 2.85 -15.47 37.73
N PHE A 97 3.30 -16.37 38.60
CA PHE A 97 4.71 -16.79 38.60
C PHE A 97 4.90 -18.15 37.93
N GLY A 98 5.83 -18.20 36.97
CA GLY A 98 6.24 -19.46 36.35
C GLY A 98 7.06 -20.33 37.30
N ALA A 99 7.32 -21.60 36.92
CA ALA A 99 8.17 -22.51 37.69
C ALA A 99 9.62 -22.01 37.90
N ASP A 100 10.04 -21.03 37.10
CA ASP A 100 11.31 -20.30 37.20
C ASP A 100 11.25 -19.07 38.12
N ASN A 101 10.14 -18.87 38.85
CA ASN A 101 9.87 -17.73 39.73
C ASN A 101 9.82 -16.37 39.03
N LYS A 102 9.67 -16.34 37.69
CA LYS A 102 9.54 -15.10 36.91
C LYS A 102 8.08 -14.69 36.73
N PRO A 103 7.76 -13.38 36.84
CA PRO A 103 6.39 -12.88 36.69
C PRO A 103 5.94 -12.87 35.22
N LYS A 104 4.72 -13.36 34.99
CA LYS A 104 3.95 -13.29 33.74
C LYS A 104 2.63 -12.57 34.00
N PHE A 105 2.13 -11.82 33.03
CA PHE A 105 0.96 -10.97 33.20
C PHE A 105 -0.19 -11.46 32.33
N GLU A 106 -1.37 -11.63 32.94
CA GLU A 106 -2.61 -11.98 32.26
C GLU A 106 -3.66 -10.89 32.54
N MET A 107 -4.27 -10.35 31.49
CA MET A 107 -5.31 -9.35 31.60
C MET A 107 -6.68 -10.01 31.60
N ASP A 108 -7.57 -9.58 32.49
CA ASP A 108 -8.97 -9.95 32.41
C ASP A 108 -9.63 -9.18 31.26
N ARG A 109 -10.07 -9.90 30.21
CA ARG A 109 -10.69 -9.34 29.00
C ARG A 109 -11.99 -8.58 29.28
N THR A 110 -12.58 -8.74 30.47
CA THR A 110 -13.82 -8.05 30.83
C THR A 110 -13.59 -6.66 31.48
N GLY A 111 -12.37 -6.33 31.91
CA GLY A 111 -12.08 -5.15 32.76
C GLY A 111 -11.30 -3.98 32.15
N GLY A 112 -11.17 -3.88 30.82
CA GLY A 112 -10.72 -2.64 30.16
C GLY A 112 -9.26 -2.20 30.32
N SER A 113 -8.34 -3.07 30.74
CA SER A 113 -6.88 -2.76 30.81
C SER A 113 -6.21 -2.95 29.44
N ARG A 114 -5.26 -2.07 29.05
CA ARG A 114 -4.51 -2.19 27.78
C ARG A 114 -3.00 -2.02 28.03
N PHE A 115 -2.17 -2.85 27.41
CA PHE A 115 -0.73 -2.57 27.34
C PHE A 115 -0.55 -1.28 26.56
N LEU A 116 0.12 -0.30 27.17
CA LEU A 116 0.57 0.87 26.42
C LEU A 116 1.93 0.47 25.88
N MET A 117 1.98 0.00 24.62
CA MET A 117 3.22 0.24 23.88
C MET A 117 3.33 1.76 23.79
N ALA A 118 4.35 2.32 24.44
CA ALA A 118 4.66 3.73 24.34
C ALA A 118 4.62 4.13 22.87
N ASP A 119 4.00 5.28 22.61
CA ASP A 119 4.07 6.01 21.35
C ASP A 119 5.54 6.08 20.88
N LEU A 120 5.94 5.12 20.05
CA LEU A 120 7.09 5.20 19.16
C LEU A 120 6.65 5.73 17.78
N GLY A 121 5.58 6.53 17.76
CA GLY A 121 5.31 7.48 16.68
C GLY A 121 6.29 8.65 16.80
N ASN A 122 7.54 8.42 16.40
CA ASN A 122 8.62 9.39 16.10
C ASN A 122 9.98 8.91 16.64
N LEU A 123 10.47 7.77 16.14
CA LEU A 123 11.91 7.61 15.97
C LEU A 123 12.17 6.79 14.71
N ASP A 124 12.67 7.51 13.73
CA ASP A 124 13.21 6.99 12.49
C ASP A 124 14.22 5.88 12.78
N THR A 125 14.00 4.69 12.23
CA THR A 125 15.08 3.76 11.97
C THR A 125 14.77 2.98 10.70
N ALA A 126 15.26 3.55 9.60
CA ALA A 126 15.59 2.89 8.34
C ALA A 126 16.60 1.72 8.48
N ALA A 127 16.49 0.87 9.52
CA ALA A 127 17.33 -0.31 9.71
C ALA A 127 16.56 -1.58 10.14
N GLY A 128 15.23 -1.61 9.96
CA GLY A 128 14.38 -2.74 10.38
C GLY A 128 13.56 -3.41 9.27
N LYS A 129 13.76 -3.06 7.99
CA LYS A 129 12.95 -3.63 6.90
C LYS A 129 13.40 -5.03 6.45
N GLU A 130 14.47 -5.58 7.03
CA GLU A 130 14.91 -6.94 6.78
C GLU A 130 15.26 -7.67 8.08
N VAL A 131 14.25 -8.06 8.87
CA VAL A 131 14.39 -9.19 9.80
C VAL A 131 13.11 -10.05 9.78
N ALA A 132 13.20 -11.18 9.08
CA ALA A 132 12.50 -12.46 9.23
C ALA A 132 10.98 -12.46 9.53
N GLY A 133 10.22 -13.02 8.57
CA GLY A 133 8.77 -13.17 8.64
C GLY A 133 8.30 -14.15 9.71
N ASN A 134 7.40 -13.67 10.56
CA ASN A 134 6.29 -14.46 11.08
C ASN A 134 5.16 -13.54 11.57
N THR A 135 4.75 -12.57 10.75
CA THR A 135 3.46 -11.89 10.94
C THR A 135 2.34 -12.89 10.68
N ALA A 136 1.37 -12.96 11.59
CA ALA A 136 0.21 -13.81 11.40
C ALA A 136 -0.47 -13.47 10.04
N PRO A 137 -0.87 -14.46 9.24
CA PRO A 137 -1.40 -14.22 7.90
C PRO A 137 -2.66 -13.35 7.96
N SER A 138 -2.81 -12.44 6.98
CA SER A 138 -3.98 -11.58 6.89
C SER A 138 -5.27 -12.42 6.79
N LYS A 139 -6.39 -11.92 7.35
CA LYS A 139 -7.69 -12.63 7.26
C LYS A 139 -8.08 -12.92 5.80
N ASN A 140 -7.70 -12.04 4.88
CA ASN A 140 -7.93 -12.20 3.45
C ASN A 140 -7.09 -13.35 2.87
N LEU A 141 -5.83 -13.47 3.28
CA LEU A 141 -4.95 -14.57 2.85
C LEU A 141 -5.45 -15.91 3.38
N ILE A 142 -5.90 -15.97 4.65
CA ILE A 142 -6.50 -17.17 5.22
C ILE A 142 -7.72 -17.60 4.38
N ARG A 143 -8.65 -16.68 4.11
CA ARG A 143 -9.83 -16.96 3.27
C ARG A 143 -9.46 -17.38 1.85
N CYS A 144 -8.40 -16.81 1.27
CA CYS A 144 -7.91 -17.19 -0.05
C CYS A 144 -7.36 -18.62 -0.04
N ARG A 145 -6.56 -18.99 0.96
CA ARG A 145 -6.04 -20.35 1.16
C ARG A 145 -7.16 -21.37 1.35
N GLU A 146 -8.17 -21.03 2.16
CA GLU A 146 -9.37 -21.87 2.35
C GLU A 146 -10.08 -22.12 1.01
N ARG A 147 -10.31 -21.07 0.21
CA ARG A 147 -10.93 -21.20 -1.12
C ARG A 147 -10.11 -22.09 -2.06
N PHE A 148 -8.78 -21.95 -2.08
CA PHE A 148 -7.93 -22.85 -2.87
C PHE A 148 -8.02 -24.29 -2.37
N ALA A 149 -7.99 -24.51 -1.06
CA ALA A 149 -8.08 -25.85 -0.48
C ALA A 149 -9.43 -26.51 -0.80
N GLU A 150 -10.54 -25.78 -0.73
CA GLU A 150 -11.87 -26.24 -1.13
C GLU A 150 -11.92 -26.57 -2.63
N TRP A 151 -11.37 -25.70 -3.49
CA TRP A 151 -11.29 -25.93 -4.92
C TRP A 151 -10.47 -27.17 -5.29
N ILE A 152 -9.29 -27.32 -4.68
CA ILE A 152 -8.38 -28.45 -4.89
C ILE A 152 -9.02 -29.75 -4.40
N SER A 153 -9.65 -29.74 -3.22
CA SER A 153 -10.32 -30.91 -2.67
C SER A 153 -11.66 -31.25 -3.35
N GLY A 154 -12.14 -30.40 -4.27
CA GLY A 154 -13.42 -30.57 -4.94
C GLY A 154 -14.64 -30.39 -4.03
N LYS A 155 -14.45 -29.86 -2.82
CA LYS A 155 -15.54 -29.48 -1.92
C LYS A 155 -16.10 -28.16 -2.40
N GLY A 156 -17.40 -28.08 -2.69
CA GLY A 156 -18.05 -26.84 -3.15
C GLY A 156 -17.92 -25.71 -2.12
N GLY A 157 -18.02 -24.46 -2.57
CA GLY A 157 -17.75 -23.26 -1.74
C GLY A 157 -16.82 -22.22 -2.37
N TRP A 158 -16.42 -22.42 -3.62
CA TRP A 158 -15.29 -21.72 -4.28
C TRP A 158 -15.39 -20.18 -4.41
N SER A 159 -16.51 -19.56 -4.02
CA SER A 159 -16.72 -18.10 -4.04
C SER A 159 -17.79 -17.67 -3.04
N ASN A 160 -17.59 -16.48 -2.45
CA ASN A 160 -18.32 -16.01 -1.26
C ASN A 160 -19.38 -14.93 -1.52
N LYS A 161 -19.41 -14.30 -2.70
CA LYS A 161 -20.38 -13.22 -2.99
C LYS A 161 -21.46 -13.72 -3.93
N SER A 162 -22.66 -13.91 -3.39
CA SER A 162 -23.86 -14.12 -4.20
C SER A 162 -24.05 -12.95 -5.17
N GLY A 163 -24.44 -13.25 -6.41
CA GLY A 163 -24.59 -12.27 -7.49
C GLY A 163 -23.30 -11.89 -8.19
N LYS A 164 -22.16 -12.52 -7.86
CA LYS A 164 -20.87 -12.21 -8.48
C LYS A 164 -20.82 -12.68 -9.94
N ILE A 165 -20.39 -11.79 -10.82
CA ILE A 165 -20.07 -12.07 -12.21
C ILE A 165 -18.63 -12.56 -12.30
N ILE A 166 -18.43 -13.73 -12.88
CA ILE A 166 -17.12 -14.39 -12.96
C ILE A 166 -16.56 -14.34 -14.38
N ALA A 167 -17.42 -14.30 -15.39
CA ALA A 167 -17.05 -14.04 -16.78
C ALA A 167 -18.16 -13.25 -17.49
N SER A 168 -17.77 -12.25 -18.28
CA SER A 168 -18.68 -11.40 -19.06
C SER A 168 -17.92 -10.78 -20.23
N SER A 169 -18.60 -10.61 -21.37
CA SER A 169 -18.18 -9.75 -22.49
C SER A 169 -18.78 -8.35 -22.36
N GLY A 170 -18.22 -7.37 -23.07
CA GLY A 170 -18.64 -5.97 -22.97
C GLY A 170 -19.99 -5.61 -23.59
N GLU A 171 -20.77 -6.60 -24.03
CA GLU A 171 -22.12 -6.38 -24.57
C GLU A 171 -23.23 -6.64 -23.52
N ASN A 172 -22.86 -7.10 -22.32
CA ASN A 172 -23.82 -7.46 -21.28
C ASN A 172 -24.27 -6.23 -20.50
N MET A 173 -25.58 -6.07 -20.35
CA MET A 173 -26.20 -4.88 -19.78
C MET A 173 -26.97 -5.20 -18.50
N VAL A 174 -26.95 -4.28 -17.55
CA VAL A 174 -27.69 -4.36 -16.29
C VAL A 174 -28.51 -3.09 -16.04
N THR A 175 -29.69 -3.27 -15.46
CA THR A 175 -30.54 -2.20 -14.92
C THR A 175 -30.82 -2.50 -13.45
N GLU A 176 -30.52 -1.55 -12.56
CA GLU A 176 -30.71 -1.67 -11.11
C GLU A 176 -31.66 -0.57 -10.61
N GLY A 177 -32.91 -0.93 -10.30
CA GLY A 177 -33.93 0.05 -9.88
C GLY A 177 -34.16 1.13 -10.95
N ASP A 178 -34.08 2.40 -10.55
CA ASP A 178 -34.24 3.57 -11.44
C ASP A 178 -32.93 4.02 -12.12
N GLN A 179 -31.84 3.25 -12.00
CA GLN A 179 -30.57 3.58 -12.64
C GLN A 179 -30.63 3.37 -14.16
N PRO A 180 -29.94 4.21 -14.96
CA PRO A 180 -29.83 3.97 -16.39
C PRO A 180 -29.09 2.66 -16.67
N GLU A 181 -29.47 2.02 -17.77
CA GLU A 181 -28.82 0.80 -18.24
C GLU A 181 -27.31 1.02 -18.46
N ARG A 182 -26.49 0.08 -18.00
CA ARG A 182 -25.02 0.14 -18.12
C ARG A 182 -24.40 -1.23 -18.39
N GLU A 183 -23.17 -1.20 -18.85
CA GLU A 183 -22.35 -2.39 -19.09
C GLU A 183 -21.90 -3.06 -17.76
N ILE A 184 -21.83 -4.40 -17.78
CA ILE A 184 -21.43 -5.24 -16.65
C ILE A 184 -19.91 -5.44 -16.62
N LYS A 185 -19.29 -5.25 -15.44
CA LYS A 185 -17.86 -5.52 -15.24
C LYS A 185 -17.62 -6.87 -14.59
N VAL A 186 -16.55 -7.57 -14.99
CA VAL A 186 -16.16 -8.83 -14.35
C VAL A 186 -15.76 -8.58 -12.89
N SER A 187 -16.10 -9.52 -12.00
CA SER A 187 -15.93 -9.44 -10.54
C SER A 187 -16.86 -8.45 -9.83
N GLU A 188 -17.79 -7.82 -10.55
CA GLU A 188 -18.92 -7.10 -9.97
C GLU A 188 -19.89 -8.09 -9.28
N ALA A 189 -20.55 -7.66 -8.21
CA ALA A 189 -21.56 -8.46 -7.52
C ALA A 189 -22.88 -7.68 -7.43
N PHE A 190 -23.91 -8.19 -8.10
CA PHE A 190 -25.22 -7.55 -8.12
C PHE A 190 -26.07 -7.94 -6.93
N GLN A 191 -26.82 -6.98 -6.43
CA GLN A 191 -27.78 -7.16 -5.36
C GLN A 191 -29.17 -7.50 -5.92
N ARG A 192 -30.10 -7.83 -5.03
CA ARG A 192 -31.52 -8.07 -5.36
C ARG A 192 -32.11 -6.92 -6.20
N GLY A 193 -32.99 -7.28 -7.14
CA GLY A 193 -33.69 -6.32 -8.01
C GLY A 193 -32.92 -5.94 -9.28
N ALA A 194 -31.69 -6.44 -9.47
CA ALA A 194 -30.96 -6.26 -10.72
C ALA A 194 -31.64 -7.06 -11.84
N LYS A 195 -31.95 -6.38 -12.96
CA LYS A 195 -32.39 -7.00 -14.21
C LYS A 195 -31.21 -7.02 -15.17
N ILE A 196 -30.90 -8.20 -15.70
CA ILE A 196 -29.72 -8.43 -16.53
C ILE A 196 -30.15 -8.91 -17.92
N THR A 197 -29.56 -8.29 -18.93
CA THR A 197 -29.71 -8.65 -20.34
C THR A 197 -28.34 -9.10 -20.86
N VAL A 198 -28.24 -10.38 -21.21
CA VAL A 198 -27.03 -10.93 -21.83
C VAL A 198 -26.99 -10.54 -23.30
N GLY A 199 -25.81 -10.10 -23.75
CA GLY A 199 -25.53 -9.71 -25.13
C GLY A 199 -25.79 -10.84 -26.13
N ARG A 200 -25.62 -10.55 -27.43
CA ARG A 200 -25.96 -11.50 -28.50
C ARG A 200 -24.78 -12.36 -28.97
N SER A 201 -23.56 -12.01 -28.57
CA SER A 201 -22.33 -12.65 -29.03
C SER A 201 -21.86 -13.78 -28.11
N GLU A 202 -21.73 -13.49 -26.81
CA GLU A 202 -21.04 -14.36 -25.86
C GLU A 202 -21.90 -14.62 -24.60
N PRO A 203 -21.78 -15.79 -23.96
CA PRO A 203 -22.48 -16.09 -22.73
C PRO A 203 -21.89 -15.33 -21.54
N MET A 204 -22.67 -15.21 -20.47
CA MET A 204 -22.25 -14.60 -19.21
C MET A 204 -22.30 -15.63 -18.08
N MET A 205 -21.22 -15.70 -17.28
CA MET A 205 -21.13 -16.61 -16.12
C MET A 205 -21.23 -15.83 -14.81
N PHE A 206 -22.11 -16.29 -13.93
CA PHE A 206 -22.32 -15.69 -12.61
C PHE A 206 -22.66 -16.74 -11.55
N GLN A 207 -22.68 -16.31 -10.30
CA GLN A 207 -23.12 -17.15 -9.18
C GLN A 207 -24.31 -16.55 -8.48
N SER A 208 -25.28 -17.40 -8.13
CA SER A 208 -26.37 -17.04 -7.23
C SER A 208 -26.03 -17.32 -5.77
N GLY A 209 -25.03 -18.16 -5.51
CA GLY A 209 -24.62 -18.56 -4.17
C GLY A 209 -23.30 -19.32 -4.18
N ALA A 210 -22.75 -19.58 -2.99
CA ALA A 210 -21.49 -20.30 -2.86
C ALA A 210 -21.62 -21.72 -3.42
N GLY A 211 -20.90 -22.03 -4.50
CA GLY A 211 -20.96 -23.33 -5.18
C GLY A 211 -22.11 -23.51 -6.18
N VAL A 212 -22.91 -22.47 -6.44
CA VAL A 212 -24.00 -22.49 -7.44
C VAL A 212 -23.64 -21.56 -8.60
N PHE A 213 -23.28 -22.16 -9.73
CA PHE A 213 -22.83 -21.47 -10.93
C PHE A 213 -23.92 -21.46 -11.99
N HIS A 214 -24.02 -20.35 -12.71
CA HIS A 214 -24.93 -20.18 -13.83
C HIS A 214 -24.17 -19.69 -15.06
N LEU A 215 -24.51 -20.23 -16.22
CA LEU A 215 -24.12 -19.71 -17.54
C LEU A 215 -25.38 -19.28 -18.27
N ALA A 216 -25.58 -17.97 -18.39
CA ALA A 216 -26.64 -17.40 -19.19
C ALA A 216 -26.16 -17.26 -20.63
N LEU A 217 -26.82 -17.97 -21.55
CA LEU A 217 -26.46 -17.98 -22.97
C LEU A 217 -26.89 -16.67 -23.66
N PRO A 218 -26.34 -16.35 -24.85
CA PRO A 218 -26.66 -15.12 -25.57
C PRO A 218 -28.17 -14.87 -25.73
N GLY A 219 -28.60 -13.62 -25.49
CA GLY A 219 -30.00 -13.20 -25.55
C GLY A 219 -30.86 -13.56 -24.32
N THR A 220 -30.26 -14.13 -23.27
CA THR A 220 -30.95 -14.44 -22.02
C THR A 220 -31.26 -13.17 -21.22
N VAL A 221 -32.47 -13.12 -20.65
CA VAL A 221 -32.90 -12.02 -19.76
C VAL A 221 -33.42 -12.62 -18.46
N PHE A 222 -32.92 -12.12 -17.34
CA PHE A 222 -33.30 -12.60 -16.01
C PHE A 222 -33.18 -11.49 -14.95
N SER A 223 -33.81 -11.70 -13.80
CA SER A 223 -33.65 -10.86 -12.60
C SER A 223 -33.12 -11.65 -11.41
N LEU A 224 -32.51 -10.95 -10.46
CA LEU A 224 -32.04 -11.51 -9.19
C LEU A 224 -33.01 -11.18 -8.07
N GLY A 225 -33.67 -12.18 -7.51
CA GLY A 225 -34.64 -12.09 -6.42
C GLY A 225 -34.09 -12.54 -5.07
N LYS A 226 -34.88 -12.32 -4.01
CA LYS A 226 -34.58 -12.80 -2.66
C LYS A 226 -34.94 -14.29 -2.55
N LEU A 227 -34.07 -15.09 -1.94
CA LEU A 227 -34.44 -16.44 -1.48
C LEU A 227 -35.30 -16.35 -0.19
N GLU A 228 -35.83 -17.48 0.28
CA GLU A 228 -36.58 -17.56 1.54
C GLU A 228 -35.88 -16.85 2.72
N ALA A 229 -36.66 -16.46 3.74
CA ALA A 229 -36.14 -15.69 4.88
C ALA A 229 -34.96 -16.41 5.57
N GLY A 230 -33.77 -15.81 5.49
CA GLY A 230 -32.55 -16.27 6.19
C GLY A 230 -31.46 -16.89 5.31
N SER A 231 -31.67 -17.07 4.00
CA SER A 231 -30.62 -17.57 3.10
C SER A 231 -29.78 -16.46 2.47
N PRO A 232 -28.44 -16.63 2.37
CA PRO A 232 -27.54 -15.71 1.68
C PRO A 232 -27.51 -15.88 0.15
N ASP A 233 -28.10 -16.95 -0.38
CA ASP A 233 -28.14 -17.22 -1.82
C ASP A 233 -29.24 -16.36 -2.51
N LEU A 234 -29.11 -16.14 -3.81
CA LEU A 234 -30.06 -15.37 -4.63
C LEU A 234 -30.98 -16.30 -5.42
N LYS A 235 -32.23 -15.89 -5.58
CA LYS A 235 -33.19 -16.53 -6.49
C LYS A 235 -32.94 -15.99 -7.91
N VAL A 236 -32.84 -16.85 -8.92
CA VAL A 236 -32.79 -16.41 -10.32
C VAL A 236 -34.19 -16.43 -10.90
N GLU A 237 -34.65 -15.35 -11.50
CA GLU A 237 -35.96 -15.25 -12.14
C GLU A 237 -35.76 -15.18 -13.66
N LEU A 238 -35.94 -16.31 -14.33
CA LEU A 238 -35.70 -16.43 -15.76
C LEU A 238 -36.91 -15.87 -16.54
N ILE A 239 -36.69 -14.75 -17.23
CA ILE A 239 -37.73 -14.09 -18.03
C ILE A 239 -37.79 -14.74 -19.41
N GLN A 240 -36.65 -14.91 -20.07
CA GLN A 240 -36.53 -15.59 -21.37
C GLN A 240 -35.07 -16.02 -21.65
N GLY A 241 -34.90 -16.96 -22.56
CA GLY A 241 -33.59 -17.44 -23.00
C GLY A 241 -33.18 -18.73 -22.31
N THR A 242 -31.87 -18.96 -22.20
CA THR A 242 -31.33 -20.25 -21.72
C THR A 242 -30.30 -20.03 -20.63
N ILE A 243 -30.53 -20.66 -19.47
CA ILE A 243 -29.57 -20.69 -18.36
C ILE A 243 -29.15 -22.14 -18.11
N GLN A 244 -27.84 -22.38 -18.10
CA GLN A 244 -27.24 -23.58 -17.56
C GLN A 244 -26.85 -23.36 -16.11
N THR A 245 -26.99 -24.37 -15.29
CA THR A 245 -26.71 -24.32 -13.85
C THR A 245 -25.92 -25.54 -13.43
N PHE A 246 -24.90 -25.31 -12.61
CA PHE A 246 -24.03 -26.33 -12.06
C PHE A 246 -23.89 -26.09 -10.56
N VAL A 247 -24.26 -27.11 -9.79
CA VAL A 247 -24.06 -27.14 -8.34
C VAL A 247 -22.82 -27.98 -8.03
N ALA A 248 -21.74 -27.29 -7.65
CA ALA A 248 -20.40 -27.83 -7.49
C ALA A 248 -20.28 -28.96 -6.46
N ALA A 249 -21.07 -28.88 -5.39
CA ALA A 249 -21.23 -29.94 -4.40
C ALA A 249 -22.64 -29.88 -3.82
N PRO A 250 -23.20 -31.01 -3.37
CA PRO A 250 -24.53 -31.05 -2.78
C PRO A 250 -24.72 -29.99 -1.68
N LEU A 251 -25.77 -29.18 -1.83
CA LEU A 251 -26.14 -28.15 -0.86
C LEU A 251 -26.79 -28.79 0.36
N VAL A 252 -26.49 -28.24 1.53
CA VAL A 252 -27.11 -28.65 2.80
C VAL A 252 -28.29 -27.72 3.09
N THR A 253 -29.46 -28.32 3.36
CA THR A 253 -30.68 -27.62 3.77
C THR A 253 -30.39 -26.63 4.93
N PRO A 254 -30.91 -25.39 4.90
CA PRO A 254 -31.97 -24.87 4.03
C PRO A 254 -31.52 -24.30 2.68
N ARG A 255 -30.25 -24.46 2.27
CA ARG A 255 -29.77 -23.94 0.98
C ARG A 255 -30.32 -24.76 -0.18
N ALA A 256 -30.70 -24.09 -1.26
CA ALA A 256 -31.08 -24.69 -2.55
C ALA A 256 -30.82 -23.72 -3.70
N SER A 257 -30.46 -24.24 -4.86
CA SER A 257 -30.49 -23.47 -6.11
C SER A 257 -31.95 -23.31 -6.54
N LEU A 258 -32.41 -22.07 -6.73
CA LEU A 258 -33.78 -21.75 -7.13
C LEU A 258 -33.78 -20.91 -8.41
N ILE A 259 -34.43 -21.44 -9.46
CA ILE A 259 -34.74 -20.69 -10.69
C ILE A 259 -36.25 -20.62 -10.86
N SER A 260 -36.82 -19.43 -10.74
CA SER A 260 -38.23 -19.19 -11.06
C SER A 260 -38.41 -19.07 -12.57
N LEU A 261 -39.48 -19.71 -13.04
CA LEU A 261 -39.82 -19.84 -14.44
C LEU A 261 -40.98 -18.91 -14.84
N GLY A 262 -41.46 -18.09 -13.90
CA GLY A 262 -42.73 -17.36 -14.02
C GLY A 262 -43.93 -18.24 -13.65
N ASN A 263 -45.13 -17.65 -13.63
CA ASN A 263 -46.41 -18.33 -13.31
C ASN A 263 -46.46 -19.04 -11.94
N GLY A 264 -45.58 -18.68 -11.00
CA GLY A 264 -45.50 -19.33 -9.69
C GLY A 264 -44.80 -20.68 -9.67
N GLU A 265 -44.03 -21.03 -10.71
CA GLU A 265 -43.25 -22.27 -10.79
C GLU A 265 -41.74 -22.00 -10.55
N VAL A 266 -41.09 -22.95 -9.86
CA VAL A 266 -39.67 -22.91 -9.55
C VAL A 266 -39.01 -24.26 -9.83
N ALA A 267 -37.84 -24.22 -10.47
CA ALA A 267 -36.91 -25.33 -10.47
C ALA A 267 -36.02 -25.21 -9.23
N ARG A 268 -36.05 -26.23 -8.38
CA ARG A 268 -35.23 -26.34 -7.18
C ARG A 268 -34.28 -27.53 -7.27
N THR A 269 -33.03 -27.33 -6.88
CA THR A 269 -32.08 -28.43 -6.72
C THR A 269 -31.14 -28.22 -5.55
N LEU A 270 -30.70 -29.34 -4.95
CA LEU A 270 -29.59 -29.38 -4.01
C LEU A 270 -28.28 -29.79 -4.70
N ASP A 271 -28.34 -30.46 -5.86
CA ASP A 271 -27.18 -31.00 -6.54
C ASP A 271 -27.38 -31.14 -8.07
N GLY A 272 -26.27 -31.18 -8.79
CA GLY A 272 -26.27 -31.54 -10.21
C GLY A 272 -26.22 -30.39 -11.20
N SER A 273 -26.28 -30.79 -12.48
CA SER A 273 -26.09 -29.94 -13.65
C SER A 273 -27.27 -30.04 -14.59
N TYR A 274 -27.83 -28.87 -14.90
CA TYR A 274 -29.05 -28.78 -15.67
C TYR A 274 -29.13 -27.49 -16.47
N GLN A 275 -29.93 -27.50 -17.53
CA GLN A 275 -30.23 -26.37 -18.37
C GLN A 275 -31.73 -26.10 -18.34
N ILE A 276 -32.10 -24.83 -18.30
CA ILE A 276 -33.47 -24.37 -18.50
C ILE A 276 -33.50 -23.45 -19.70
N ALA A 277 -34.34 -23.79 -20.68
CA ALA A 277 -34.64 -22.96 -21.84
C ALA A 277 -36.10 -22.50 -21.75
N LYS A 278 -36.32 -21.18 -21.80
CA LYS A 278 -37.64 -20.55 -21.73
C LYS A 278 -37.87 -19.66 -22.95
N GLY A 279 -38.95 -19.95 -23.70
CA GLY A 279 -39.42 -19.08 -24.79
C GLY A 279 -39.91 -17.72 -24.29
N ALA A 280 -39.95 -16.71 -25.17
CA ALA A 280 -40.42 -15.38 -24.82
C ALA A 280 -41.92 -15.36 -24.43
N GLY A 281 -42.28 -14.56 -23.42
CA GLY A 281 -43.66 -14.37 -22.94
C GLY A 281 -44.06 -15.25 -21.75
N GLU A 282 -45.15 -14.89 -21.06
CA GLU A 282 -45.63 -15.58 -19.84
C GLU A 282 -45.96 -17.06 -20.08
N ASN A 283 -46.39 -17.43 -21.30
CA ASN A 283 -46.72 -18.81 -21.69
C ASN A 283 -45.63 -19.49 -22.54
N GLY A 284 -44.41 -18.94 -22.57
CA GLY A 284 -43.30 -19.51 -23.33
C GLY A 284 -43.02 -20.96 -22.92
N ALA A 285 -42.87 -21.85 -23.90
CA ALA A 285 -42.53 -23.24 -23.64
C ALA A 285 -41.23 -23.31 -22.83
N THR A 286 -41.26 -24.07 -21.74
CA THR A 286 -40.09 -24.30 -20.89
C THR A 286 -39.59 -25.71 -21.10
N THR A 287 -38.28 -25.85 -21.30
CA THR A 287 -37.59 -27.14 -21.38
C THR A 287 -36.51 -27.19 -20.31
N ILE A 288 -36.48 -28.27 -19.55
CA ILE A 288 -35.48 -28.57 -18.53
C ILE A 288 -34.73 -29.81 -18.97
N THR A 289 -33.41 -29.69 -19.08
CA THR A 289 -32.51 -30.81 -19.38
C THR A 289 -31.58 -30.99 -18.20
N THR A 290 -31.49 -32.21 -17.69
CA THR A 290 -30.63 -32.61 -16.56
C THR A 290 -29.64 -33.65 -17.06
N ILE A 291 -28.39 -33.57 -16.59
CA ILE A 291 -27.37 -34.61 -16.83
C ILE A 291 -26.89 -35.28 -15.55
N SER A 292 -27.11 -34.65 -14.39
CA SER A 292 -26.69 -35.13 -13.09
C SER A 292 -27.56 -34.53 -11.98
N GLY A 293 -27.57 -35.16 -10.80
CA GLY A 293 -28.31 -34.72 -9.62
C GLY A 293 -29.84 -34.84 -9.74
N LYS A 294 -30.55 -34.21 -8.82
CA LYS A 294 -32.01 -34.23 -8.73
C LYS A 294 -32.60 -32.82 -8.82
N VAL A 295 -33.25 -32.52 -9.95
CA VAL A 295 -33.99 -31.26 -10.15
C VAL A 295 -35.48 -31.49 -9.93
N ILE A 296 -36.07 -30.71 -9.05
CA ILE A 296 -37.50 -30.77 -8.74
C ILE A 296 -38.15 -29.52 -9.30
N LEU A 297 -39.17 -29.69 -10.13
CA LEU A 297 -40.06 -28.62 -10.55
C LEU A 297 -41.24 -28.56 -9.57
N ALA A 298 -41.46 -27.42 -8.92
CA ALA A 298 -42.50 -27.25 -7.91
C ALA A 298 -43.16 -25.86 -8.01
N GLN A 299 -44.27 -25.68 -7.31
CA GLN A 299 -44.86 -24.35 -7.12
C GLN A 299 -44.15 -23.58 -6.00
N GLU A 300 -43.93 -22.28 -6.22
CA GLU A 300 -43.09 -21.39 -5.39
C GLU A 300 -43.53 -21.30 -3.92
N ALA A 301 -44.83 -21.45 -3.63
CA ALA A 301 -45.39 -21.33 -2.27
C ALA A 301 -45.35 -22.63 -1.44
N GLY A 302 -44.33 -23.48 -1.64
CA GLY A 302 -44.28 -24.83 -1.04
C GLY A 302 -45.36 -25.77 -1.59
N GLY A 303 -45.83 -25.50 -2.81
CA GLY A 303 -46.91 -26.23 -3.44
C GLY A 303 -46.46 -27.56 -4.07
N LYS A 304 -47.40 -28.21 -4.76
CA LYS A 304 -47.26 -29.56 -5.33
C LYS A 304 -46.02 -29.69 -6.22
N GLU A 305 -45.25 -30.77 -6.06
CA GLU A 305 -44.20 -31.16 -7.03
C GLU A 305 -44.85 -31.51 -8.37
N LEU A 306 -44.41 -30.82 -9.43
CA LEU A 306 -44.95 -30.95 -10.78
C LEU A 306 -44.18 -32.01 -11.58
N ALA A 307 -42.86 -32.06 -11.40
CA ALA A 307 -41.99 -33.06 -12.01
C ALA A 307 -40.71 -33.23 -11.18
N VAL A 308 -40.12 -34.42 -11.27
CA VAL A 308 -38.80 -34.72 -10.69
C VAL A 308 -37.93 -35.29 -11.80
N LEU A 309 -36.80 -34.64 -12.06
CA LEU A 309 -35.81 -35.07 -13.03
C LEU A 309 -34.57 -35.58 -12.27
N THR A 310 -34.09 -36.77 -12.62
CA THR A 310 -32.91 -37.39 -12.01
C THR A 310 -31.97 -37.94 -13.07
N GLY A 311 -30.69 -37.58 -12.98
CA GLY A 311 -29.67 -38.04 -13.93
C GLY A 311 -29.86 -37.43 -15.32
N GLU A 312 -29.77 -38.25 -16.37
CA GLU A 312 -29.85 -37.81 -17.77
C GLU A 312 -31.30 -37.80 -18.29
N GLN A 313 -32.02 -36.73 -18.00
CA GLN A 313 -33.42 -36.59 -18.33
C GLN A 313 -33.76 -35.22 -18.95
N MET A 314 -34.79 -35.20 -19.80
CA MET A 314 -35.36 -34.01 -20.40
C MET A 314 -36.86 -33.94 -20.10
N TRP A 315 -37.33 -32.73 -19.84
CA TRP A 315 -38.73 -32.41 -19.65
C TRP A 315 -39.09 -31.15 -20.45
N SER A 316 -40.24 -31.13 -21.12
CA SER A 316 -40.77 -29.96 -21.81
C SER A 316 -42.26 -29.85 -21.56
N GLY A 317 -42.75 -28.64 -21.26
CA GLY A 317 -44.18 -28.37 -21.33
C GLY A 317 -44.64 -27.13 -20.54
N PRO A 318 -45.86 -26.65 -20.83
CA PRO A 318 -46.52 -25.61 -20.04
C PRO A 318 -47.42 -26.17 -18.90
N LYS A 319 -47.72 -27.49 -18.88
CA LYS A 319 -48.65 -28.16 -17.90
C LYS A 319 -48.35 -29.65 -17.64
N GLY A 320 -47.07 -30.06 -17.52
CA GLY A 320 -46.70 -31.40 -17.02
C GLY A 320 -46.68 -32.53 -18.05
N GLY A 321 -45.60 -32.62 -18.84
CA GLY A 321 -45.25 -33.85 -19.58
C GLY A 321 -44.47 -34.85 -18.70
N GLU A 322 -44.43 -36.11 -19.09
CA GLU A 322 -43.55 -37.10 -18.46
C GLU A 322 -42.08 -36.82 -18.81
N SER A 323 -41.18 -37.07 -17.85
CA SER A 323 -39.74 -37.00 -18.06
C SER A 323 -39.29 -38.05 -19.09
N LYS A 324 -38.43 -37.66 -20.04
CA LYS A 324 -37.88 -38.52 -21.09
C LYS A 324 -36.38 -38.68 -20.91
N ALA A 325 -35.84 -39.82 -21.33
CA ALA A 325 -34.39 -40.03 -21.36
C ALA A 325 -33.72 -39.03 -22.33
N LEU A 326 -32.60 -38.45 -21.92
CA LEU A 326 -31.81 -37.56 -22.77
C LEU A 326 -31.06 -38.38 -23.84
N PRO A 327 -31.07 -37.99 -25.13
CA PRO A 327 -30.29 -38.68 -26.16
C PRO A 327 -28.78 -38.61 -25.87
N SER A 328 -28.06 -39.71 -26.10
CA SER A 328 -26.62 -39.82 -25.78
C SER A 328 -25.73 -38.81 -26.50
N ASN A 329 -26.14 -38.34 -27.70
CA ASN A 329 -25.42 -37.35 -28.51
C ASN A 329 -26.08 -35.96 -28.48
N SER A 330 -26.85 -35.65 -27.44
CA SER A 330 -27.51 -34.36 -27.27
C SER A 330 -26.48 -33.20 -27.19
N PRO A 331 -26.63 -32.14 -27.99
CA PRO A 331 -25.82 -30.93 -27.87
C PRO A 331 -25.89 -30.31 -26.47
N GLU A 332 -27.05 -30.38 -25.82
CA GLU A 332 -27.27 -29.90 -24.46
C GLU A 332 -26.40 -30.66 -23.45
N LYS A 333 -26.29 -31.99 -23.60
CA LYS A 333 -25.40 -32.81 -22.75
C LYS A 333 -23.95 -32.37 -22.88
N SER A 334 -23.45 -32.25 -24.11
CA SER A 334 -22.07 -31.82 -24.38
C SER A 334 -21.80 -30.42 -23.84
N SER A 335 -22.77 -29.51 -24.00
CA SER A 335 -22.65 -28.13 -23.51
C SER A 335 -22.64 -28.05 -21.98
N LEU A 336 -23.49 -28.82 -21.28
CA LEU A 336 -23.50 -28.87 -19.82
C LEU A 336 -22.20 -29.46 -19.24
N VAL A 337 -21.65 -30.51 -19.84
CA VAL A 337 -20.34 -31.07 -19.44
C VAL A 337 -19.21 -30.06 -19.66
N ALA A 338 -19.22 -29.34 -20.79
CA ALA A 338 -18.25 -28.27 -21.04
C ALA A 338 -18.38 -27.12 -20.04
N PHE A 339 -19.60 -26.78 -19.63
CA PHE A 339 -19.88 -25.76 -18.62
C PHE A 339 -19.35 -26.14 -17.24
N GLU A 340 -19.52 -27.39 -16.78
CA GLU A 340 -18.94 -27.83 -15.49
C GLU A 340 -17.43 -27.59 -15.43
N LYS A 341 -16.72 -27.96 -16.49
CA LYS A 341 -15.27 -27.72 -16.62
C LYS A 341 -14.97 -26.21 -16.61
N SER A 342 -15.66 -25.44 -17.46
CA SER A 342 -15.46 -23.98 -17.57
C SER A 342 -15.73 -23.25 -16.25
N ALA A 343 -16.77 -23.65 -15.51
CA ALA A 343 -17.09 -23.07 -14.20
C ALA A 343 -15.97 -23.31 -13.19
N ARG A 344 -15.38 -24.52 -13.19
CA ARG A 344 -14.26 -24.87 -12.30
C ARG A 344 -13.01 -24.06 -12.63
N GLU A 345 -12.67 -23.96 -13.91
CA GLU A 345 -11.50 -23.20 -14.41
C GLU A 345 -11.65 -21.69 -14.13
N THR A 346 -12.82 -21.12 -14.44
CA THR A 346 -13.09 -19.70 -14.21
C THR A 346 -13.10 -19.35 -12.72
N ALA A 347 -13.62 -20.25 -11.87
CA ALA A 347 -13.56 -20.07 -10.42
C ALA A 347 -12.11 -20.04 -9.88
N LEU A 348 -11.21 -20.87 -10.41
CA LEU A 348 -9.79 -20.86 -10.02
C LEU A 348 -9.14 -19.51 -10.36
N ILE A 349 -9.37 -19.03 -11.57
CA ILE A 349 -8.86 -17.73 -12.05
C ILE A 349 -9.41 -16.60 -11.17
N ASP A 350 -10.69 -16.66 -10.80
CA ASP A 350 -11.32 -15.67 -9.92
C ASP A 350 -10.73 -15.69 -8.49
N ILE A 351 -10.50 -16.87 -7.90
CA ILE A 351 -9.85 -17.00 -6.59
C ILE A 351 -8.45 -16.36 -6.62
N ALA A 352 -7.66 -16.66 -7.66
CA ALA A 352 -6.32 -16.11 -7.81
C ALA A 352 -6.34 -14.59 -7.97
N ARG A 353 -7.21 -14.07 -8.84
CA ARG A 353 -7.37 -12.64 -9.12
C ARG A 353 -7.81 -11.86 -7.89
N ASP A 354 -8.85 -12.33 -7.19
CA ASP A 354 -9.30 -11.74 -5.93
C ASP A 354 -8.21 -11.79 -4.86
N GLY A 355 -7.49 -12.91 -4.78
CA GLY A 355 -6.38 -13.12 -3.85
C GLY A 355 -5.27 -12.10 -4.06
N VAL A 356 -4.78 -11.97 -5.29
CA VAL A 356 -3.71 -11.02 -5.66
C VAL A 356 -4.12 -9.57 -5.41
N LYS A 357 -5.40 -9.24 -5.63
CA LYS A 357 -5.96 -7.92 -5.35
C LYS A 357 -6.06 -7.64 -3.84
N ALA A 358 -6.45 -8.63 -3.05
CA ALA A 358 -6.71 -8.47 -1.62
C ALA A 358 -5.47 -8.65 -0.74
N CYS A 359 -4.47 -9.39 -1.22
CA CYS A 359 -3.26 -9.78 -0.49
C CYS A 359 -2.01 -9.56 -1.37
N PRO A 360 -1.66 -8.29 -1.69
CA PRO A 360 -0.50 -7.97 -2.51
C PRO A 360 0.83 -8.49 -1.92
N GLU A 361 0.87 -8.76 -0.62
CA GLU A 361 2.02 -9.36 0.06
C GLU A 361 2.26 -10.84 -0.28
N ALA A 362 1.23 -11.55 -0.75
CA ALA A 362 1.25 -13.00 -0.97
C ALA A 362 1.07 -13.40 -2.45
N VAL A 363 1.34 -12.47 -3.38
CA VAL A 363 1.12 -12.67 -4.82
C VAL A 363 1.85 -13.90 -5.35
N GLU A 364 3.10 -14.12 -4.93
CA GLU A 364 3.88 -15.28 -5.34
C GLU A 364 3.20 -16.60 -4.91
N GLU A 365 2.78 -16.69 -3.66
CA GLU A 365 2.10 -17.86 -3.11
C GLU A 365 0.78 -18.13 -3.85
N ILE A 366 -0.04 -17.10 -4.03
CA ILE A 366 -1.37 -17.20 -4.65
C ILE A 366 -1.25 -17.65 -6.11
N VAL A 367 -0.38 -17.00 -6.89
CA VAL A 367 -0.19 -17.33 -8.30
C VAL A 367 0.43 -18.72 -8.44
N SER A 368 1.45 -19.05 -7.64
CA SER A 368 2.08 -20.39 -7.68
C SER A 368 1.08 -21.49 -7.31
N THR A 369 0.23 -21.26 -6.31
CA THR A 369 -0.81 -22.22 -5.89
C THR A 369 -1.85 -22.44 -6.98
N ALA A 370 -2.33 -21.36 -7.61
CA ALA A 370 -3.30 -21.44 -8.70
C ALA A 370 -2.73 -22.18 -9.93
N VAL A 371 -1.49 -21.86 -10.33
CA VAL A 371 -0.83 -22.51 -11.47
C VAL A 371 -0.51 -23.98 -11.18
N LYS A 372 -0.11 -24.34 -9.96
CA LYS A 372 0.05 -25.74 -9.55
C LYS A 372 -1.27 -26.50 -9.56
N ALA A 373 -2.36 -25.84 -9.21
CA ALA A 373 -3.70 -26.44 -9.20
C ALA A 373 -4.22 -26.74 -10.61
N ASN A 374 -3.91 -25.88 -11.59
CA ASN A 374 -4.15 -26.16 -13.01
C ASN A 374 -3.08 -25.50 -13.91
N PRO A 375 -2.06 -26.26 -14.34
CA PRO A 375 -0.97 -25.74 -15.17
C PRO A 375 -1.40 -25.23 -16.56
N ASP A 376 -2.47 -25.80 -17.12
CA ASP A 376 -2.96 -25.44 -18.45
C ASP A 376 -3.48 -23.99 -18.51
N LEU A 377 -3.84 -23.42 -17.35
CA LEU A 377 -4.34 -22.06 -17.22
C LEU A 377 -3.25 -21.04 -16.84
N ALA A 378 -1.96 -21.43 -16.81
CA ALA A 378 -0.88 -20.58 -16.31
C ALA A 378 -0.85 -19.19 -16.98
N GLN A 379 -1.01 -19.13 -18.30
CA GLN A 379 -1.06 -17.89 -19.06
C GLN A 379 -2.23 -16.99 -18.61
N THR A 380 -3.45 -17.54 -18.60
CA THR A 380 -4.66 -16.80 -18.27
C THR A 380 -4.67 -16.35 -16.80
N ILE A 381 -4.19 -17.20 -15.89
CA ILE A 381 -4.03 -16.84 -14.47
C ILE A 381 -3.07 -15.67 -14.34
N ALA A 382 -1.90 -15.72 -15.00
CA ALA A 382 -0.91 -14.65 -14.95
C ALA A 382 -1.46 -13.32 -15.49
N GLU A 383 -2.15 -13.35 -16.64
CA GLU A 383 -2.76 -12.16 -17.24
C GLU A 383 -3.83 -11.55 -16.35
N GLN A 384 -4.75 -12.37 -15.82
CA GLN A 384 -5.82 -11.88 -14.95
C GLN A 384 -5.30 -11.38 -13.60
N CYS A 385 -4.29 -12.03 -13.03
CA CYS A 385 -3.61 -11.54 -11.82
C CYS A 385 -2.86 -10.24 -12.09
N LEU A 386 -2.25 -10.09 -13.27
CA LEU A 386 -1.54 -8.87 -13.66
C LEU A 386 -2.52 -7.69 -13.82
N LEU A 387 -3.67 -7.90 -14.45
CA LEU A 387 -4.74 -6.90 -14.52
C LEU A 387 -5.23 -6.49 -13.13
N ALA A 388 -5.23 -7.41 -12.17
CA ALA A 388 -5.64 -7.12 -10.79
C ALA A 388 -4.56 -6.38 -9.98
N ASN A 389 -3.27 -6.63 -10.27
CA ASN A 389 -2.15 -5.97 -9.60
C ASN A 389 -0.97 -5.74 -10.57
N PRO A 390 -1.01 -4.65 -11.36
CA PRO A 390 0.02 -4.34 -12.35
C PRO A 390 1.43 -4.17 -11.76
N LYS A 391 1.53 -3.66 -10.52
CA LYS A 391 2.82 -3.45 -9.82
C LYS A 391 3.59 -4.76 -9.61
N SER A 392 2.90 -5.90 -9.64
CA SER A 392 3.49 -7.21 -9.32
C SER A 392 3.98 -7.98 -10.56
N LEU A 393 4.16 -7.32 -11.72
CA LEU A 393 4.56 -7.94 -13.00
C LEU A 393 5.70 -8.97 -12.84
N LYS A 394 6.81 -8.58 -12.20
CA LYS A 394 7.98 -9.45 -12.02
C LYS A 394 7.65 -10.71 -11.22
N VAL A 395 6.97 -10.52 -10.09
CA VAL A 395 6.59 -11.60 -9.17
C VAL A 395 5.59 -12.55 -9.83
N ILE A 396 4.59 -12.02 -10.53
CA ILE A 396 3.58 -12.81 -11.25
C ILE A 396 4.24 -13.62 -12.37
N ALA A 397 5.13 -13.00 -13.16
CA ALA A 397 5.85 -13.71 -14.22
C ALA A 397 6.72 -14.85 -13.67
N GLN A 398 7.42 -14.62 -12.56
CA GLN A 398 8.24 -15.63 -11.89
C GLN A 398 7.38 -16.77 -11.30
N ALA A 399 6.32 -16.43 -10.56
CA ALA A 399 5.47 -17.39 -9.88
C ALA A 399 4.64 -18.25 -10.84
N SER A 400 4.23 -17.69 -11.98
CA SER A 400 3.49 -18.41 -13.03
C SER A 400 4.38 -19.19 -13.99
N GLY A 401 5.67 -18.85 -14.09
CA GLY A 401 6.58 -19.42 -15.08
C GLY A 401 6.33 -18.94 -16.52
N VAL A 402 5.44 -17.96 -16.72
CA VAL A 402 5.06 -17.44 -18.03
C VAL A 402 6.12 -16.48 -18.55
N LYS A 403 6.64 -16.75 -19.76
CA LYS A 403 7.57 -15.85 -20.46
C LYS A 403 6.80 -14.87 -21.34
N GLY A 404 7.21 -13.61 -21.34
CA GLY A 404 6.66 -12.58 -22.24
C GLY A 404 5.42 -11.84 -21.72
N LEU A 405 5.09 -11.99 -20.44
CA LEU A 405 4.08 -11.15 -19.78
C LEU A 405 4.48 -9.67 -19.89
N LYS A 406 3.58 -8.81 -20.39
CA LYS A 406 3.82 -7.38 -20.55
C LYS A 406 2.58 -6.59 -20.14
N LEU A 407 2.82 -5.43 -19.52
CA LEU A 407 1.80 -4.42 -19.32
C LEU A 407 1.56 -3.66 -20.62
N SER A 408 0.34 -3.13 -20.79
CA SER A 408 0.11 -2.12 -21.81
C SER A 408 0.96 -0.87 -21.53
N LYS A 409 1.18 -0.03 -22.55
CA LYS A 409 1.95 1.22 -22.38
C LYS A 409 1.33 2.13 -21.32
N GLU A 410 0.00 2.16 -21.24
CA GLU A 410 -0.71 2.96 -20.25
C GLU A 410 -0.52 2.41 -18.84
N GLU A 411 -0.73 1.11 -18.63
CA GLU A 411 -0.54 0.49 -17.30
C GLU A 411 0.90 0.58 -16.82
N GLN A 412 1.89 0.42 -17.71
CA GLN A 412 3.29 0.61 -17.36
C GLN A 412 3.55 2.04 -16.88
N ALA A 413 3.02 3.05 -17.57
CA ALA A 413 3.15 4.43 -17.14
C ALA A 413 2.53 4.66 -15.75
N LYS A 414 1.38 4.05 -15.45
CA LYS A 414 0.76 4.13 -14.11
C LYS A 414 1.65 3.50 -13.03
N VAL A 415 2.23 2.33 -13.30
CA VAL A 415 3.15 1.66 -12.36
C VAL A 415 4.37 2.54 -12.10
N ASP A 416 4.99 3.08 -13.15
CA ASP A 416 6.15 3.97 -13.04
C ASP A 416 5.80 5.25 -12.25
N ALA A 417 4.59 5.79 -12.43
CA ALA A 417 4.08 6.95 -11.70
C ALA A 417 3.97 6.68 -10.20
N LEU A 418 3.41 5.53 -9.84
CA LEU A 418 3.21 5.13 -8.46
C LEU A 418 4.53 4.76 -7.77
N GLU A 419 5.47 4.14 -8.49
CA GLU A 419 6.82 3.87 -7.96
C GLU A 419 7.59 5.17 -7.73
N SER A 420 7.48 6.14 -8.65
CA SER A 420 8.04 7.49 -8.48
C SER A 420 7.42 8.22 -7.27
N LEU A 421 6.10 8.10 -7.08
CA LEU A 421 5.43 8.63 -5.89
C LEU A 421 5.97 7.99 -4.61
N ASP A 422 6.03 6.65 -4.55
CA ASP A 422 6.49 5.91 -3.37
C ASP A 422 7.93 6.33 -3.00
N GLN A 423 8.84 6.44 -3.99
CA GLN A 423 10.21 6.92 -3.77
C GLN A 423 10.28 8.37 -3.26
N ARG A 424 9.43 9.25 -3.80
CA ARG A 424 9.38 10.67 -3.38
C ARG A 424 8.81 10.83 -1.97
N LEU A 425 7.80 10.04 -1.61
CA LEU A 425 7.24 10.02 -0.26
C LEU A 425 8.26 9.49 0.75
N GLU A 426 9.02 8.46 0.40
CA GLU A 426 10.10 7.93 1.25
C GLU A 426 11.20 8.97 1.47
N ARG A 427 11.61 9.71 0.42
CA ARG A 427 12.55 10.83 0.55
C ARG A 427 12.01 11.97 1.41
N LEU A 428 10.73 12.33 1.26
CA LEU A 428 10.08 13.34 2.11
C LEU A 428 10.08 12.93 3.59
N ALA A 429 9.95 11.64 3.88
CA ALA A 429 10.00 11.10 5.23
C ALA A 429 11.43 11.11 5.82
N ILE A 430 12.45 10.78 5.03
CA ILE A 430 13.85 10.65 5.47
C ILE A 430 14.58 12.01 5.47
N ASP A 431 14.55 12.74 4.35
CA ASP A 431 15.35 13.95 4.13
C ASP A 431 14.57 15.24 4.48
N GLY A 432 13.27 15.14 4.75
CA GLY A 432 12.40 16.30 4.89
C GLY A 432 12.05 16.95 3.55
N ILE A 433 11.75 18.25 3.57
CA ILE A 433 11.18 19.04 2.44
C ILE A 433 11.85 18.75 1.08
N ASP A 434 11.02 18.52 0.05
CA ASP A 434 11.40 18.13 -1.33
C ASP A 434 12.47 19.03 -1.97
N LEU A 435 13.41 18.40 -2.67
CA LEU A 435 14.47 19.04 -3.46
C LEU A 435 13.96 19.58 -4.80
N GLU A 436 12.84 19.07 -5.32
CA GLU A 436 12.33 19.39 -6.67
C GLU A 436 11.31 20.54 -6.72
N MET A 437 11.04 21.17 -5.57
CA MET A 437 10.15 22.33 -5.45
C MET A 437 10.69 23.53 -6.24
N LYS A 438 9.84 24.20 -7.02
CA LYS A 438 10.23 25.43 -7.72
C LYS A 438 10.37 26.59 -6.72
N MET A 439 11.44 27.38 -6.85
CA MET A 439 11.61 28.60 -6.06
C MET A 439 10.44 29.57 -6.30
N GLY A 440 9.88 30.10 -5.23
CA GLY A 440 8.68 30.95 -5.23
C GLY A 440 7.36 30.18 -5.34
N GLN A 441 7.36 28.84 -5.41
CA GLN A 441 6.14 28.08 -5.56
C GLN A 441 5.26 28.16 -4.32
N VAL A 442 4.00 28.52 -4.50
CA VAL A 442 2.99 28.53 -3.46
C VAL A 442 2.54 27.10 -3.17
N LEU A 443 2.77 26.65 -1.94
CA LEU A 443 2.50 25.29 -1.49
C LEU A 443 1.14 25.15 -0.81
N LEU A 444 0.64 26.23 -0.20
CA LEU A 444 -0.63 26.27 0.50
C LEU A 444 -1.15 27.71 0.51
N VAL A 445 -2.46 27.88 0.34
CA VAL A 445 -3.16 29.15 0.58
C VAL A 445 -4.42 28.86 1.40
N GLU A 446 -4.53 29.49 2.56
CA GLU A 446 -5.71 29.45 3.42
C GLU A 446 -6.24 30.89 3.57
N GLY A 447 -7.56 31.05 3.55
CA GLY A 447 -8.19 32.36 3.73
C GLY A 447 -7.81 33.41 2.67
N ASP A 448 -7.83 34.67 3.08
CA ASP A 448 -7.56 35.81 2.20
C ASP A 448 -6.06 36.14 2.17
N CYS A 449 -5.40 35.79 1.06
CA CYS A 449 -4.01 36.13 0.79
C CYS A 449 -3.92 36.94 -0.52
N LYS A 450 -3.19 38.05 -0.51
CA LYS A 450 -3.10 39.01 -1.62
C LYS A 450 -1.65 39.33 -1.98
N LEU A 451 -1.42 39.62 -3.25
CA LEU A 451 -0.20 40.24 -3.75
C LEU A 451 -0.44 41.74 -3.96
N ASP A 452 0.34 42.59 -3.32
CA ASP A 452 0.18 44.04 -3.49
C ASP A 452 0.38 44.43 -4.96
N GLY A 453 -0.55 45.24 -5.49
CA GLY A 453 -0.56 45.67 -6.89
C GLY A 453 -1.25 44.71 -7.87
N LYS A 454 -1.71 43.52 -7.44
CA LYS A 454 -2.49 42.58 -8.27
C LYS A 454 -3.87 42.34 -7.63
N LYS A 455 -4.93 42.40 -8.45
CA LYS A 455 -6.32 42.10 -8.01
C LYS A 455 -6.62 40.60 -7.94
N GLU A 456 -5.76 39.77 -8.52
CA GLU A 456 -5.93 38.33 -8.62
C GLU A 456 -5.63 37.64 -7.28
N LYS A 457 -6.42 36.61 -6.95
CA LYS A 457 -6.17 35.76 -5.79
C LYS A 457 -4.91 34.92 -6.03
N ILE A 458 -4.11 34.72 -4.99
CA ILE A 458 -2.96 33.81 -5.07
C ILE A 458 -3.48 32.38 -5.21
N LEU A 459 -2.97 31.65 -6.20
CA LEU A 459 -3.38 30.27 -6.47
C LEU A 459 -2.34 29.26 -5.99
N LEU A 460 -2.80 28.07 -5.60
CA LEU A 460 -1.94 26.93 -5.30
C LEU A 460 -1.07 26.58 -6.52
N GLY A 461 0.23 26.39 -6.30
CA GLY A 461 1.22 26.10 -7.35
C GLY A 461 1.66 27.31 -8.18
N GLN A 462 1.12 28.51 -7.93
CA GLN A 462 1.62 29.75 -8.53
C GLN A 462 3.09 29.95 -8.12
N VAL A 463 3.92 30.42 -9.05
CA VAL A 463 5.31 30.80 -8.75
C VAL A 463 5.38 32.30 -8.55
N LEU A 464 5.72 32.72 -7.33
CA LEU A 464 5.93 34.12 -6.95
C LEU A 464 7.30 34.60 -7.41
N ALA A 465 7.39 35.87 -7.78
CA ALA A 465 8.62 36.50 -8.23
C ALA A 465 9.35 37.19 -7.06
N LEU A 466 10.64 37.49 -7.26
CA LEU A 466 11.35 38.39 -6.36
C LEU A 466 10.66 39.77 -6.35
N LYS A 467 10.65 40.40 -5.18
CA LYS A 467 9.99 41.66 -4.85
C LYS A 467 8.46 41.62 -4.86
N ASP A 468 7.85 40.46 -5.09
CA ASP A 468 6.43 40.29 -4.79
C ASP A 468 6.20 40.50 -3.28
N LYS A 469 5.17 41.29 -2.97
CA LYS A 469 4.76 41.62 -1.61
C LYS A 469 3.47 40.89 -1.27
N ILE A 470 3.54 40.05 -0.24
CA ILE A 470 2.46 39.16 0.20
C ILE A 470 1.82 39.76 1.45
N THR A 471 0.49 39.87 1.44
CA THR A 471 -0.31 40.33 2.58
C THR A 471 -1.38 39.30 2.93
N THR A 472 -1.42 38.86 4.19
CA THR A 472 -2.40 37.89 4.71
C THR A 472 -3.48 38.56 5.57
N GLY A 473 -4.72 38.13 5.42
CA GLY A 473 -5.85 38.56 6.24
C GLY A 473 -5.93 37.84 7.60
N LYS A 474 -7.03 38.06 8.34
CA LYS A 474 -7.24 37.49 9.69
C LYS A 474 -7.24 35.97 9.77
N ASN A 475 -7.66 35.31 8.70
CA ASN A 475 -7.62 33.85 8.54
C ASN A 475 -6.66 33.46 7.41
N GLY A 476 -5.83 34.40 6.95
CA GLY A 476 -4.95 34.22 5.81
C GLY A 476 -3.66 33.53 6.22
N ARG A 477 -3.32 32.42 5.57
CA ARG A 477 -1.99 31.81 5.66
C ARG A 477 -1.52 31.42 4.27
N ILE A 478 -0.21 31.57 4.03
CA ILE A 478 0.40 31.09 2.80
C ILE A 478 1.74 30.44 3.09
N LEU A 479 1.97 29.29 2.44
CA LEU A 479 3.27 28.61 2.43
C LEU A 479 3.93 28.82 1.07
N VAL A 480 5.19 29.26 1.08
CA VAL A 480 5.98 29.52 -0.13
C VAL A 480 7.29 28.76 -0.07
N GLY A 481 7.58 28.01 -1.12
CA GLY A 481 8.86 27.35 -1.33
C GLY A 481 9.95 28.34 -1.72
N MET A 482 10.86 28.68 -0.81
CA MET A 482 11.87 29.71 -1.08
C MET A 482 13.10 29.16 -1.80
N ALA A 483 13.54 27.97 -1.43
CA ALA A 483 14.65 27.23 -2.01
C ALA A 483 14.47 25.73 -1.72
N PRO A 484 15.20 24.81 -2.38
CA PRO A 484 15.14 23.38 -2.05
C PRO A 484 15.36 23.16 -0.55
N GLY A 485 14.37 22.55 0.12
CA GLY A 485 14.38 22.36 1.57
C GLY A 485 14.11 23.60 2.45
N VAL A 486 13.62 24.72 1.90
CA VAL A 486 13.29 25.95 2.65
C VAL A 486 11.87 26.38 2.36
N VAL A 487 11.01 26.36 3.38
CA VAL A 487 9.60 26.82 3.28
C VAL A 487 9.39 28.02 4.19
N LEU A 488 8.81 29.08 3.63
CA LEU A 488 8.31 30.24 4.35
C LEU A 488 6.82 30.05 4.64
N SER A 489 6.43 30.20 5.91
CA SER A 489 5.04 30.43 6.31
C SER A 489 4.83 31.90 6.62
N VAL A 490 3.83 32.51 5.99
CA VAL A 490 3.33 33.84 6.33
C VAL A 490 2.01 33.66 7.06
N GLU A 491 2.01 33.94 8.36
CA GLU A 491 0.88 33.72 9.25
C GLU A 491 -0.17 34.85 9.10
N PRO A 492 -1.36 34.73 9.73
CA PRO A 492 -2.38 35.78 9.66
C PRO A 492 -1.89 37.18 10.01
N GLU A 493 -2.49 38.17 9.36
CA GLU A 493 -2.21 39.60 9.59
C GLU A 493 -0.74 39.99 9.42
N SER A 494 -0.08 39.40 8.41
CA SER A 494 1.35 39.59 8.14
C SER A 494 1.61 40.13 6.74
N THR A 495 2.69 40.91 6.61
CA THR A 495 3.11 41.52 5.34
C THR A 495 4.60 41.27 5.12
N VAL A 496 4.94 40.65 3.99
CA VAL A 496 6.32 40.25 3.65
C VAL A 496 6.67 40.54 2.20
N ILE A 497 7.96 40.73 1.92
CA ILE A 497 8.52 40.89 0.58
C ILE A 497 9.59 39.82 0.37
N LEU A 498 9.50 39.10 -0.75
CA LEU A 498 10.48 38.09 -1.14
C LEU A 498 11.71 38.78 -1.77
N GLU A 499 12.83 38.87 -1.06
CA GLU A 499 14.00 39.61 -1.58
C GLU A 499 15.02 38.73 -2.30
N THR A 500 15.23 37.50 -1.84
CA THR A 500 16.18 36.56 -2.47
C THR A 500 15.65 35.14 -2.38
N MET A 501 15.81 34.41 -3.48
CA MET A 501 15.54 32.97 -3.63
C MET A 501 16.63 32.44 -4.57
N SER A 502 17.51 31.58 -4.07
CA SER A 502 18.61 31.02 -4.87
C SER A 502 18.90 29.58 -4.52
N ALA A 503 19.34 28.82 -5.52
CA ALA A 503 19.82 27.47 -5.38
C ALA A 503 20.79 27.13 -6.52
N GLU A 504 21.93 26.54 -6.20
CA GLU A 504 22.89 26.02 -7.16
C GLU A 504 22.99 24.50 -7.01
N MET A 505 22.75 23.78 -8.11
CA MET A 505 22.83 22.33 -8.17
C MET A 505 23.94 21.93 -9.14
N GLN A 506 24.80 21.00 -8.74
CA GLN A 506 25.83 20.41 -9.61
C GLN A 506 25.81 18.89 -9.46
N ASN A 507 25.69 18.17 -10.58
CA ASN A 507 25.56 16.71 -10.61
C ASN A 507 24.43 16.15 -9.73
N GLY A 508 23.35 16.91 -9.54
CA GLY A 508 22.23 16.52 -8.67
C GLY A 508 22.48 16.75 -7.17
N GLU A 509 23.63 17.29 -6.78
CA GLU A 509 23.93 17.67 -5.40
C GLU A 509 23.78 19.18 -5.22
N LEU A 510 23.21 19.60 -4.09
CA LEU A 510 23.12 21.01 -3.73
C LEU A 510 24.51 21.57 -3.42
N GLN A 511 24.89 22.68 -4.07
CA GLN A 511 26.13 23.42 -3.81
C GLN A 511 25.90 24.62 -2.90
N SER A 512 24.82 25.36 -3.12
CA SER A 512 24.42 26.49 -2.28
C SER A 512 22.90 26.68 -2.36
N ARG A 513 22.28 27.19 -1.28
CA ARG A 513 20.89 27.68 -1.29
C ARG A 513 20.76 28.91 -0.40
N GLY A 514 19.96 29.87 -0.86
CA GLY A 514 19.74 31.14 -0.18
C GLY A 514 18.28 31.57 -0.19
N ALA A 515 17.82 32.14 0.92
CA ALA A 515 16.52 32.79 1.00
C ALA A 515 16.59 34.05 1.88
N LEU A 516 16.06 35.17 1.40
CA LEU A 516 15.93 36.40 2.18
C LEU A 516 14.49 36.91 2.08
N VAL A 517 13.87 37.10 3.23
CA VAL A 517 12.52 37.65 3.36
C VAL A 517 12.59 38.92 4.18
N ASN A 518 11.94 39.98 3.71
CA ASN A 518 11.78 41.22 4.45
C ASN A 518 10.36 41.28 5.02
N THR A 519 10.23 41.35 6.33
CA THR A 519 8.94 41.37 7.03
C THR A 519 8.62 42.79 7.49
N GLU A 520 7.56 43.38 6.95
CA GLU A 520 7.08 44.71 7.33
C GLU A 520 6.17 44.69 8.56
N SER A 521 5.46 43.57 8.77
CA SER A 521 4.59 43.37 9.94
C SER A 521 4.18 41.90 10.08
N GLY A 522 3.79 41.53 11.30
CA GLY A 522 3.18 40.23 11.61
C GLY A 522 4.19 39.13 11.94
N LEU A 523 3.79 37.88 11.71
CA LEU A 523 4.52 36.68 12.10
C LEU A 523 4.88 35.86 10.86
N VAL A 524 6.16 35.50 10.75
CA VAL A 524 6.66 34.59 9.73
C VAL A 524 7.37 33.41 10.36
N VAL A 525 7.29 32.26 9.72
CA VAL A 525 8.04 31.07 10.11
C VAL A 525 8.91 30.63 8.94
N MET A 526 10.19 30.37 9.22
CA MET A 526 11.09 29.69 8.30
C MET A 526 11.26 28.25 8.76
N ASN A 527 10.85 27.31 7.91
CA ASN A 527 11.08 25.88 8.09
C ASN A 527 12.20 25.43 7.14
N ILE A 528 13.38 25.19 7.71
CA ILE A 528 14.60 24.87 6.94
C ILE A 528 15.01 23.43 7.22
N ALA A 529 15.15 22.64 6.18
CA ALA A 529 15.57 21.26 6.28
C ALA A 529 16.99 21.16 6.88
N PRO A 530 17.24 20.22 7.80
CA PRO A 530 18.45 20.20 8.62
C PRO A 530 19.71 19.72 7.88
N TRP A 531 19.60 19.25 6.64
CA TRP A 531 20.72 18.80 5.80
C TRP A 531 21.43 19.98 5.11
N ASN A 532 22.70 19.77 4.71
CA ASN A 532 23.56 20.75 4.03
C ASN A 532 23.56 22.15 4.68
N LYS A 533 23.62 22.21 6.01
CA LYS A 533 23.60 23.49 6.77
C LYS A 533 24.68 24.46 6.30
N GLU A 534 25.87 23.95 6.03
CA GLU A 534 27.02 24.76 5.61
C GLU A 534 26.85 25.41 4.23
N LYS A 535 25.94 24.87 3.42
CA LYS A 535 25.57 25.37 2.08
C LYS A 535 24.29 26.21 2.10
N THR A 536 23.78 26.56 3.29
CA THR A 536 22.47 27.21 3.47
C THR A 536 22.65 28.60 4.06
N ASP A 537 22.02 29.61 3.47
CA ASP A 537 21.90 30.97 4.05
C ASP A 537 20.45 31.44 3.99
N VAL A 538 19.73 31.37 5.12
CA VAL A 538 18.33 31.79 5.20
C VAL A 538 18.19 32.93 6.19
N ARG A 539 17.56 34.02 5.74
CA ARG A 539 17.48 35.28 6.46
C ARG A 539 16.05 35.83 6.50
N VAL A 540 15.68 36.39 7.65
CA VAL A 540 14.49 37.23 7.81
C VAL A 540 14.93 38.59 8.31
N LYS A 541 14.63 39.63 7.56
CA LYS A 541 15.02 41.01 7.83
C LYS A 541 13.80 41.84 8.22
N THR A 542 13.99 42.75 9.17
CA THR A 542 13.04 43.78 9.59
C THR A 542 13.76 45.13 9.67
N THR A 543 13.07 46.20 10.08
CA THR A 543 13.71 47.50 10.32
C THR A 543 14.59 47.51 11.59
N GLU A 544 14.41 46.57 12.53
CA GLU A 544 15.19 46.50 13.78
C GLU A 544 16.46 45.65 13.65
N GLY A 545 16.49 44.71 12.71
CA GLY A 545 17.57 43.75 12.58
C GLY A 545 17.25 42.61 11.64
N GLU A 546 18.15 41.63 11.61
CA GLU A 546 18.00 40.41 10.81
C GLU A 546 18.23 39.16 11.65
N SER A 547 17.58 38.06 11.26
CA SER A 547 17.77 36.73 11.82
C SER A 547 18.22 35.77 10.74
N VAL A 548 19.31 35.06 11.00
CA VAL A 548 20.03 34.19 10.07
C VAL A 548 20.09 32.78 10.64
N ALA A 549 19.73 31.79 9.83
CA ALA A 549 19.69 30.41 10.26
C ALA A 549 20.11 29.41 9.18
N GLN A 550 20.60 28.26 9.64
CA GLN A 550 21.04 27.15 8.79
C GLN A 550 20.44 25.85 9.33
N GLY A 551 19.49 25.24 8.60
CA GLY A 551 18.86 23.97 8.98
C GLY A 551 18.12 24.00 10.33
N THR A 552 17.25 24.99 10.51
CA THR A 552 16.59 25.38 11.76
C THR A 552 15.12 25.73 11.47
N VAL A 553 14.24 25.52 12.45
CA VAL A 553 12.87 26.05 12.42
C VAL A 553 12.78 27.22 13.39
N PHE A 554 12.44 28.40 12.87
CA PHE A 554 12.31 29.61 13.67
C PHE A 554 11.21 30.51 13.17
N ALA A 555 10.68 31.31 14.07
CA ALA A 555 9.64 32.29 13.81
C ALA A 555 10.15 33.69 14.14
N VAL A 556 9.79 34.67 13.32
CA VAL A 556 10.06 36.09 13.55
C VAL A 556 8.73 36.81 13.65
N ASN A 557 8.46 37.38 14.82
CA ASN A 557 7.34 38.28 15.03
C ASN A 557 7.84 39.72 14.95
N PHE A 558 7.26 40.51 14.06
CA PHE A 558 7.51 41.93 13.93
C PHE A 558 6.22 42.71 14.12
N SER A 559 6.04 43.28 15.31
CA SER A 559 4.82 43.99 15.69
C SER A 559 5.15 45.22 16.52
N GLY A 560 4.45 46.32 16.24
CA GLY A 560 4.68 47.60 16.93
C GLY A 560 6.12 48.13 16.76
N GLY A 561 6.78 47.80 15.64
CA GLY A 561 8.16 48.19 15.39
C GLY A 561 9.21 47.38 16.14
N LYS A 562 8.84 46.28 16.83
CA LYS A 562 9.77 45.43 17.58
C LYS A 562 9.88 44.04 16.96
N MET A 563 11.11 43.56 16.83
CA MET A 563 11.39 42.21 16.36
C MET A 563 11.63 41.26 17.54
N VAL A 564 11.01 40.08 17.48
CA VAL A 564 11.31 38.95 18.38
C VAL A 564 11.49 37.69 17.54
N THR A 565 12.65 37.05 17.70
CA THR A 565 12.97 35.78 17.05
C THR A 565 12.78 34.66 18.05
N THR A 566 11.98 33.65 17.70
CA THR A 566 11.68 32.46 18.50
C THR A 566 12.21 31.23 17.78
N VAL A 567 12.98 30.38 18.46
CA VAL A 567 13.60 29.20 17.85
C VAL A 567 12.96 27.93 18.41
N THR A 568 12.35 27.12 17.55
CA THR A 568 11.70 25.86 17.95
C THR A 568 12.54 24.63 17.63
N ARG A 569 13.50 24.73 16.71
CA ARG A 569 14.47 23.66 16.41
C ARG A 569 15.75 24.25 15.85
N GLY A 570 16.91 23.96 16.45
CA GLY A 570 18.22 24.43 15.97
C GLY A 570 18.68 25.71 16.66
N THR A 571 19.43 26.55 15.93
CA THR A 571 20.03 27.78 16.45
C THR A 571 19.94 28.88 15.39
N VAL A 572 19.63 30.11 15.82
CA VAL A 572 19.52 31.29 14.97
C VAL A 572 20.44 32.38 15.48
N GLY A 573 21.21 33.01 14.58
CA GLY A 573 21.88 34.27 14.88
C GLY A 573 20.92 35.43 14.63
N SER A 574 20.78 36.37 15.57
CA SER A 574 19.96 37.57 15.40
C SER A 574 20.81 38.81 15.63
N THR A 575 20.86 39.68 14.63
CA THR A 575 21.74 40.85 14.57
C THR A 575 20.91 42.11 14.50
N ASP A 576 21.15 43.06 15.40
CA ASP A 576 20.47 44.37 15.37
C ASP A 576 21.06 45.30 14.30
N ALA A 577 20.39 46.45 14.08
CA ALA A 577 20.86 47.47 13.14
C ALA A 577 22.26 48.07 13.48
N SER A 578 22.75 47.87 14.71
CA SER A 578 24.10 48.31 15.12
C SER A 578 25.18 47.26 14.85
N GLY A 579 24.80 46.07 14.39
CA GLY A 579 25.71 44.94 14.14
C GLY A 579 25.92 44.03 15.35
N LYS A 580 25.24 44.27 16.47
CA LYS A 580 25.35 43.41 17.65
C LYS A 580 24.55 42.13 17.43
N SER A 581 25.23 41.00 17.50
CA SER A 581 24.66 39.66 17.25
C SER A 581 24.40 38.89 18.54
N VAL A 582 23.32 38.11 18.58
CA VAL A 582 23.02 37.13 19.63
C VAL A 582 22.70 35.77 19.01
N SER A 583 23.13 34.68 19.66
CA SER A 583 22.75 33.32 19.28
C SER A 583 21.56 32.85 20.12
N ILE A 584 20.47 32.45 19.47
CA ILE A 584 19.22 32.00 20.09
C ILE A 584 19.08 30.51 19.85
N SER A 585 18.96 29.73 20.92
CA SER A 585 18.86 28.26 20.84
C SER A 585 17.41 27.77 20.90
N MET A 586 17.20 26.50 20.60
CA MET A 586 15.90 25.82 20.73
C MET A 586 15.22 26.12 22.07
N GLY A 587 13.93 26.47 22.01
CA GLY A 587 13.12 26.81 23.18
C GLY A 587 13.38 28.21 23.73
N GLN A 588 14.18 29.03 23.03
CA GLN A 588 14.44 30.42 23.40
C GLN A 588 13.87 31.42 22.41
N GLN A 589 13.74 32.65 22.89
CA GLN A 589 13.39 33.83 22.10
C GLN A 589 14.27 35.01 22.51
N ALA A 590 14.57 35.89 21.55
CA ALA A 590 15.25 37.15 21.82
C ALA A 590 14.89 38.22 20.79
N SER A 591 14.98 39.48 21.19
CA SER A 591 15.08 40.60 20.24
C SER A 591 16.51 40.68 19.68
N PRO A 592 16.71 41.30 18.51
CA PRO A 592 18.04 41.50 17.93
C PRO A 592 19.01 42.14 18.93
N GLY A 593 20.22 41.58 19.07
CA GLY A 593 21.23 42.05 20.02
C GLY A 593 20.87 41.91 21.52
N GLY A 594 19.70 41.35 21.84
CA GLY A 594 19.18 41.16 23.20
C GLY A 594 19.76 39.94 23.93
N THR A 595 19.30 39.68 25.15
CA THR A 595 19.64 38.46 25.90
C THR A 595 18.59 37.38 25.62
N PRO A 596 18.95 36.14 25.25
CA PRO A 596 17.99 35.07 25.04
C PRO A 596 17.25 34.71 26.33
N ALA A 597 15.94 34.52 26.22
CA ALA A 597 15.07 34.08 27.31
C ALA A 597 14.29 32.83 26.90
N ALA A 598 13.86 32.03 27.88
CA ALA A 598 13.00 30.88 27.63
C ALA A 598 11.68 31.32 26.98
N THR A 599 11.25 30.59 25.96
CA THR A 599 9.99 30.85 25.27
C THR A 599 8.83 30.24 26.07
N PRO A 600 7.75 31.00 26.35
CA PRO A 600 6.54 30.44 26.94
C PRO A 600 5.95 29.33 26.06
N ALA A 601 5.54 28.22 26.66
CA ALA A 601 4.97 27.08 25.93
C ALA A 601 3.72 27.45 25.09
N ASN A 602 2.96 28.46 25.52
CA ASN A 602 1.76 28.95 24.84
C ASN A 602 2.03 30.13 23.88
N SER A 603 3.29 30.36 23.50
CA SER A 603 3.65 31.44 22.56
C SER A 603 3.02 31.20 21.18
N PRO A 604 2.33 32.20 20.59
CA PRO A 604 1.81 32.11 19.22
C PRO A 604 2.89 31.75 18.19
N ALA A 605 4.14 32.18 18.42
CA ALA A 605 5.26 31.87 17.54
C ALA A 605 5.65 30.38 17.58
N VAL A 606 5.54 29.72 18.74
CA VAL A 606 5.80 28.27 18.88
C VAL A 606 4.69 27.48 18.21
N ALA A 607 3.43 27.86 18.43
CA ALA A 607 2.28 27.23 17.79
C ALA A 607 2.33 27.39 16.26
N ALA A 608 2.62 28.60 15.77
CA ALA A 608 2.80 28.87 14.34
C ALA A 608 3.92 28.03 13.75
N ALA A 609 5.07 27.92 14.43
CA ALA A 609 6.18 27.11 13.94
C ALA A 609 5.85 25.62 13.85
N GLY A 610 5.18 25.05 14.86
CA GLY A 610 4.69 23.67 14.82
C GLY A 610 3.70 23.42 13.68
N ASN A 611 2.72 24.34 13.53
CA ASN A 611 1.72 24.28 12.47
C ASN A 611 2.36 24.42 11.08
N ALA A 612 3.33 25.32 10.91
CA ALA A 612 4.03 25.52 9.64
C ALA A 612 4.83 24.28 9.23
N VAL A 613 5.46 23.57 10.17
CA VAL A 613 6.17 22.31 9.88
C VAL A 613 5.19 21.24 9.38
N ALA A 614 4.11 21.00 10.13
CA ALA A 614 3.10 20.02 9.74
C ALA A 614 2.44 20.38 8.39
N ALA A 615 2.07 21.65 8.22
CA ALA A 615 1.46 22.15 6.99
C ALA A 615 2.43 22.08 5.79
N SER A 616 3.73 22.28 5.99
CA SER A 616 4.75 22.14 4.93
C SER A 616 4.80 20.71 4.39
N VAL A 617 4.85 19.72 5.28
CA VAL A 617 4.88 18.30 4.87
C VAL A 617 3.61 17.93 4.12
N ASN A 618 2.44 18.28 4.68
CA ASN A 618 1.15 17.99 4.05
C ASN A 618 1.03 18.62 2.66
N ALA A 619 1.42 19.89 2.54
CA ALA A 619 1.38 20.64 1.29
C ALA A 619 2.34 20.06 0.23
N LEU A 620 3.52 19.60 0.63
CA LEU A 620 4.47 18.98 -0.30
C LEU A 620 3.93 17.64 -0.82
N VAL A 621 3.39 16.80 0.05
CA VAL A 621 2.76 15.53 -0.36
C VAL A 621 1.61 15.77 -1.33
N ALA A 622 0.74 16.75 -1.05
CA ALA A 622 -0.33 17.13 -1.95
C ALA A 622 0.19 17.62 -3.32
N ASN A 623 1.26 18.42 -3.34
CA ASN A 623 1.86 18.91 -4.57
C ASN A 623 2.54 17.80 -5.39
N VAL A 624 3.27 16.88 -4.74
CA VAL A 624 3.88 15.73 -5.42
C VAL A 624 2.79 14.87 -6.06
N ALA A 625 1.73 14.55 -5.31
CA ALA A 625 0.59 13.78 -5.81
C ALA A 625 -0.07 14.49 -7.01
N ALA A 626 -0.33 15.80 -6.90
CA ALA A 626 -0.95 16.58 -7.96
C ALA A 626 -0.05 16.68 -9.21
N SER A 627 1.27 16.80 -9.05
CA SER A 627 2.22 16.84 -10.17
C SER A 627 2.27 15.51 -10.92
N ILE A 628 2.24 14.38 -10.21
CA ILE A 628 2.25 13.05 -10.83
C ILE A 628 0.90 12.80 -11.52
N ALA A 629 -0.21 13.15 -10.88
CA ALA A 629 -1.53 13.07 -11.48
C ALA A 629 -1.68 13.94 -12.74
N ALA A 630 -1.10 15.15 -12.76
CA ALA A 630 -1.09 16.00 -13.96
C ALA A 630 -0.33 15.36 -15.14
N ALA A 631 0.73 14.59 -14.85
CA ALA A 631 1.49 13.90 -15.88
C ALA A 631 0.76 12.66 -16.41
N ILE A 632 0.00 11.98 -15.54
CA ILE A 632 -0.73 10.74 -15.85
C ILE A 632 -2.12 10.82 -15.20
N PRO A 633 -3.08 11.51 -15.83
CA PRO A 633 -4.41 11.74 -15.23
C PRO A 633 -5.19 10.45 -14.99
N THR A 634 -4.95 9.40 -15.78
CA THR A 634 -5.59 8.09 -15.60
C THR A 634 -5.12 7.33 -14.35
N ALA A 635 -4.06 7.81 -13.67
CA ALA A 635 -3.59 7.32 -12.37
C ALA A 635 -3.98 8.25 -11.20
N ALA A 636 -4.66 9.36 -11.44
CA ALA A 636 -4.87 10.43 -10.46
C ALA A 636 -5.52 9.93 -9.15
N ALA A 637 -6.56 9.08 -9.25
CA ALA A 637 -7.25 8.54 -8.08
C ALA A 637 -6.35 7.62 -7.23
N GLU A 638 -5.51 6.81 -7.87
CA GLU A 638 -4.58 5.88 -7.20
C GLU A 638 -3.43 6.65 -6.53
N VAL A 639 -2.87 7.63 -7.25
CA VAL A 639 -1.85 8.56 -6.74
C VAL A 639 -2.38 9.31 -5.51
N ALA A 640 -3.61 9.82 -5.58
CA ALA A 640 -4.21 10.54 -4.47
C ALA A 640 -4.48 9.63 -3.26
N ALA A 641 -4.94 8.40 -3.49
CA ALA A 641 -5.16 7.42 -2.43
C ALA A 641 -3.85 6.98 -1.75
N VAL A 642 -2.79 6.73 -2.51
CA VAL A 642 -1.46 6.38 -1.95
C VAL A 642 -0.89 7.54 -1.13
N ALA A 643 -0.95 8.76 -1.66
CA ALA A 643 -0.51 9.95 -0.94
C ALA A 643 -1.33 10.18 0.35
N ALA A 644 -2.65 10.02 0.29
CA ALA A 644 -3.53 10.17 1.45
C ALA A 644 -3.30 9.07 2.49
N LYS A 645 -2.92 7.86 2.07
CA LYS A 645 -2.52 6.79 2.99
C LYS A 645 -1.23 7.12 3.73
N ALA A 646 -0.26 7.73 3.03
CA ALA A 646 1.01 8.13 3.61
C ALA A 646 0.82 9.29 4.61
N VAL A 647 -0.08 10.25 4.29
CA VAL A 647 -0.38 11.38 5.17
C VAL A 647 -1.90 11.58 5.30
N PRO A 648 -2.58 10.81 6.17
CA PRO A 648 -4.04 10.89 6.33
C PRO A 648 -4.54 12.28 6.71
N ALA A 649 -3.76 13.02 7.50
CA ALA A 649 -4.05 14.40 7.89
C ALA A 649 -4.11 15.37 6.69
N ALA A 650 -3.50 15.01 5.55
CA ALA A 650 -3.48 15.80 4.33
C ALA A 650 -4.52 15.32 3.30
N ALA A 651 -5.38 14.34 3.62
CA ALA A 651 -6.31 13.72 2.66
C ALA A 651 -7.18 14.74 1.92
N GLU A 652 -7.70 15.76 2.62
CA GLU A 652 -8.47 16.86 2.03
C GLU A 652 -7.65 17.68 1.02
N GLN A 653 -6.44 18.07 1.41
CA GLN A 653 -5.53 18.88 0.60
C GLN A 653 -5.04 18.13 -0.63
N ILE A 654 -4.72 16.83 -0.48
CA ILE A 654 -4.35 15.93 -1.56
C ILE A 654 -5.53 15.79 -2.54
N ALA A 655 -6.74 15.56 -2.03
CA ALA A 655 -7.93 15.41 -2.87
C ALA A 655 -8.17 16.66 -3.73
N GLY A 656 -8.16 17.85 -3.10
CA GLY A 656 -8.34 19.12 -3.80
C GLY A 656 -7.23 19.40 -4.80
N ALA A 657 -5.96 19.22 -4.41
CA ALA A 657 -4.82 19.49 -5.30
C ALA A 657 -4.79 18.55 -6.51
N VAL A 658 -5.07 17.26 -6.32
CA VAL A 658 -5.13 16.29 -7.42
C VAL A 658 -6.35 16.53 -8.31
N ALA A 659 -7.53 16.79 -7.73
CA ALA A 659 -8.73 17.08 -8.51
C ALA A 659 -8.62 18.38 -9.33
N ALA A 660 -7.89 19.38 -8.84
CA ALA A 660 -7.60 20.59 -9.60
C ALA A 660 -6.70 20.33 -10.84
N LYS A 661 -5.90 19.25 -10.82
CA LYS A 661 -5.02 18.86 -11.94
C LYS A 661 -5.61 17.78 -12.85
N ALA A 662 -6.55 16.98 -12.34
CA ALA A 662 -7.26 15.93 -13.06
C ALA A 662 -8.78 16.04 -12.76
N PRO A 663 -9.45 17.11 -13.22
CA PRO A 663 -10.86 17.36 -12.93
C PRO A 663 -11.78 16.23 -13.43
N GLU A 664 -11.43 15.58 -14.54
CA GLU A 664 -12.12 14.42 -15.09
C GLU A 664 -12.11 13.20 -14.15
N ALA A 665 -11.15 13.13 -13.22
CA ALA A 665 -11.02 12.06 -12.24
C ALA A 665 -11.65 12.41 -10.88
N ALA A 666 -12.32 13.57 -10.73
CA ALA A 666 -12.83 14.08 -9.45
C ALA A 666 -13.63 13.04 -8.64
N LEU A 667 -14.60 12.36 -9.26
CA LEU A 667 -15.40 11.33 -8.58
C LEU A 667 -14.54 10.14 -8.12
N ALA A 668 -13.62 9.69 -8.98
CA ALA A 668 -12.73 8.57 -8.65
C ALA A 668 -11.75 8.93 -7.53
N ILE A 669 -11.23 10.16 -7.51
CA ILE A 669 -10.37 10.70 -6.45
C ILE A 669 -11.13 10.71 -5.11
N ALA A 670 -12.34 11.29 -5.10
CA ALA A 670 -13.17 11.36 -3.90
C ALA A 670 -13.47 9.96 -3.34
N GLN A 671 -13.83 9.01 -4.20
CA GLN A 671 -14.09 7.61 -3.81
C GLN A 671 -12.84 6.91 -3.29
N ALA A 672 -11.70 7.08 -3.98
CA ALA A 672 -10.47 6.39 -3.63
C ALA A 672 -9.96 6.87 -2.27
N ILE A 673 -9.91 8.19 -2.04
CA ILE A 673 -9.46 8.77 -0.76
C ILE A 673 -10.43 8.45 0.37
N SER A 674 -11.76 8.53 0.14
CA SER A 674 -12.75 8.23 1.19
C SER A 674 -12.64 6.81 1.73
N LYS A 675 -12.14 5.85 0.93
CA LYS A 675 -11.88 4.48 1.38
C LYS A 675 -10.66 4.37 2.29
N VAL A 676 -9.63 5.19 2.09
CA VAL A 676 -8.39 5.14 2.87
C VAL A 676 -8.42 6.09 4.07
N ALA A 677 -9.19 7.17 3.98
CA ALA A 677 -9.38 8.18 5.01
C ALA A 677 -10.89 8.44 5.23
N PRO A 678 -11.64 7.46 5.76
CA PRO A 678 -13.10 7.58 5.92
C PRO A 678 -13.50 8.74 6.86
N GLU A 679 -12.67 9.03 7.86
CA GLU A 679 -12.89 10.15 8.80
C GLU A 679 -12.84 11.52 8.11
N ALA A 680 -12.15 11.63 6.97
CA ALA A 680 -12.03 12.86 6.20
C ALA A 680 -13.01 12.93 5.01
N ALA A 681 -13.84 11.90 4.78
CA ALA A 681 -14.61 11.72 3.55
C ALA A 681 -15.50 12.93 3.20
N ALA A 682 -16.17 13.53 4.19
CA ALA A 682 -17.00 14.72 3.97
C ALA A 682 -16.19 15.94 3.53
N LYS A 683 -15.01 16.14 4.13
CA LYS A 683 -14.10 17.25 3.78
C LYS A 683 -13.44 17.03 2.42
N VAL A 684 -13.07 15.78 2.12
CA VAL A 684 -12.56 15.35 0.80
C VAL A 684 -13.58 15.65 -0.29
N ALA A 685 -14.85 15.30 -0.09
CA ALA A 685 -15.92 15.61 -1.04
C ALA A 685 -16.04 17.12 -1.29
N ALA A 686 -16.06 17.92 -0.22
CA ALA A 686 -16.12 19.38 -0.32
C ALA A 686 -14.90 19.97 -1.06
N ALA A 687 -13.69 19.50 -0.75
CA ALA A 687 -12.46 19.95 -1.39
C ALA A 687 -12.41 19.62 -2.89
N VAL A 688 -12.84 18.41 -3.28
CA VAL A 688 -12.92 18.00 -4.68
C VAL A 688 -13.94 18.85 -5.44
N ILE A 689 -15.13 19.08 -4.87
CA ILE A 689 -16.16 19.92 -5.49
C ILE A 689 -15.64 21.37 -5.67
N ALA A 690 -14.97 21.91 -4.67
CA ALA A 690 -14.39 23.26 -4.74
C ALA A 690 -13.25 23.35 -5.78
N ALA A 691 -12.46 22.30 -5.93
CA ALA A 691 -11.34 22.22 -6.87
C ALA A 691 -11.76 21.99 -8.32
N THR A 692 -13.01 21.56 -8.57
CA THR A 692 -13.52 21.27 -9.92
C THR A 692 -14.77 22.11 -10.25
N PRO A 693 -14.60 23.41 -10.56
CA PRO A 693 -15.71 24.25 -10.99
C PRO A 693 -16.37 23.70 -12.26
N GLY A 694 -17.71 23.63 -12.27
CA GLY A 694 -18.48 23.16 -13.44
C GLY A 694 -18.98 21.72 -13.37
N LEU A 695 -18.78 21.01 -12.24
CA LEU A 695 -19.44 19.72 -12.00
C LEU A 695 -20.97 19.87 -12.06
N ASP A 696 -21.63 18.93 -12.74
CA ASP A 696 -23.09 18.87 -12.77
C ASP A 696 -23.67 18.37 -11.43
N ALA A 697 -24.97 18.64 -11.21
CA ALA A 697 -25.64 18.27 -9.95
C ALA A 697 -25.62 16.76 -9.65
N LYS A 698 -25.58 15.90 -10.67
CA LYS A 698 -25.51 14.46 -10.51
C LYS A 698 -24.12 14.04 -10.06
N SER A 699 -23.07 14.62 -10.62
CA SER A 699 -21.68 14.40 -10.21
C SER A 699 -21.42 14.88 -8.78
N ILE A 700 -21.95 16.05 -8.39
CA ILE A 700 -21.89 16.56 -7.01
C ILE A 700 -22.60 15.61 -6.04
N SER A 701 -23.80 15.15 -6.39
CA SER A 701 -24.55 14.18 -5.59
C SER A 701 -23.81 12.84 -5.45
N ALA A 702 -23.20 12.36 -6.53
CA ALA A 702 -22.41 11.12 -6.53
C ALA A 702 -21.15 11.23 -5.65
N ILE A 703 -20.43 12.36 -5.71
CA ILE A 703 -19.26 12.63 -4.85
C ILE A 703 -19.68 12.67 -3.37
N THR A 704 -20.81 13.32 -3.07
CA THR A 704 -21.35 13.44 -1.70
C THR A 704 -21.88 12.11 -1.17
N THR A 705 -22.43 11.25 -2.03
CA THR A 705 -22.93 9.92 -1.65
C THR A 705 -21.77 8.93 -1.45
N ALA A 706 -20.72 9.02 -2.27
CA ALA A 706 -19.54 8.19 -2.11
C ALA A 706 -18.85 8.41 -0.75
N SER A 707 -18.85 9.65 -0.24
CA SER A 707 -18.26 9.96 1.06
C SER A 707 -19.09 9.45 2.24
N SER A 708 -20.43 9.38 2.11
CA SER A 708 -21.30 8.81 3.15
C SER A 708 -21.24 7.28 3.21
N GLN A 709 -20.93 6.61 2.09
CA GLN A 709 -20.71 5.16 2.06
C GLN A 709 -19.34 4.76 2.65
N GLY A 710 -18.28 5.55 2.43
CA GLY A 710 -16.97 5.30 3.06
C GLY A 710 -17.01 5.36 4.59
N ALA A 711 -17.90 6.16 5.17
CA ALA A 711 -18.14 6.22 6.62
C ALA A 711 -18.89 4.99 7.17
N ALA A 712 -19.62 4.26 6.32
CA ALA A 712 -20.42 3.09 6.73
C ALA A 712 -19.63 1.76 6.70
N ASP A 713 -18.49 1.71 6.01
CA ASP A 713 -17.64 0.51 5.87
C ASP A 713 -16.54 0.39 6.96
N ALA A 714 -16.56 1.23 8.01
CA ALA A 714 -15.79 0.95 9.23
C ALA A 714 -16.29 -0.38 9.85
N PRO A 715 -15.42 -1.25 10.38
CA PRO A 715 -15.84 -2.55 10.90
C PRO A 715 -16.92 -2.34 11.97
N SER A 716 -18.14 -2.77 11.63
CA SER A 716 -19.29 -2.88 12.53
C SER A 716 -18.85 -3.60 13.79
N VAL A 717 -18.76 -2.86 14.90
CA VAL A 717 -18.75 -3.45 16.23
C VAL A 717 -20.19 -3.90 16.50
N ASP A 718 -20.38 -5.21 16.61
CA ASP A 718 -21.63 -5.81 17.05
C ASP A 718 -22.13 -5.13 18.34
N THR A 719 -23.31 -4.51 18.27
CA THR A 719 -24.14 -4.27 19.45
C THR A 719 -25.56 -4.75 19.15
N ALA A 720 -25.83 -5.98 19.54
CA ALA A 720 -27.18 -6.48 19.72
C ALA A 720 -27.71 -6.12 21.12
N SER A 721 -29.02 -5.86 21.16
CA SER A 721 -29.98 -5.97 22.27
C SER A 721 -30.29 -4.73 23.13
N GLY A 722 -31.60 -4.46 23.28
CA GLY A 722 -32.19 -3.54 24.24
C GLY A 722 -33.56 -3.01 23.83
N THR A 723 -34.61 -3.82 23.99
CA THR A 723 -36.04 -3.51 23.78
C THR A 723 -36.65 -2.66 24.93
N GLU A 724 -37.91 -2.22 24.73
CA GLU A 724 -38.88 -1.56 25.66
C GLU A 724 -39.02 -0.02 25.50
N GLY A 725 -40.20 0.61 25.44
CA GLY A 725 -41.60 0.19 25.49
C GLY A 725 -42.53 1.40 25.77
N GLY A 726 -43.72 1.44 25.13
CA GLY A 726 -44.95 2.15 25.54
C GLY A 726 -45.05 3.68 25.34
N ASN A 727 -46.20 4.36 25.30
CA ASN A 727 -47.63 4.03 25.14
C ASN A 727 -48.43 5.36 25.07
N VAL A 728 -49.22 5.57 24.02
CA VAL A 728 -50.66 6.00 23.99
C VAL A 728 -51.19 7.25 24.76
N GLY A 729 -52.07 7.99 24.05
CA GLY A 729 -53.24 8.74 24.59
C GLY A 729 -53.56 9.97 23.72
N GLY A 730 -54.59 9.98 22.85
CA GLY A 730 -56.02 10.24 23.15
C GLY A 730 -56.31 11.75 22.98
N VAL A 731 -57.41 12.33 22.48
CA VAL A 731 -58.84 12.02 22.19
C VAL A 731 -59.31 13.22 21.30
N GLY A 732 -60.20 13.15 20.30
CA GLY A 732 -61.66 13.13 20.43
C GLY A 732 -62.37 14.23 19.61
N ALA A 733 -63.50 13.83 18.97
CA ALA A 733 -64.55 14.55 18.21
C ALA A 733 -64.93 15.99 18.67
N GLY A 734 -65.62 16.87 17.94
CA GLY A 734 -66.36 16.84 16.67
C GLY A 734 -67.48 17.92 16.68
N SER A 735 -67.98 18.27 15.48
CA SER A 735 -69.27 18.92 15.14
C SER A 735 -69.42 20.46 15.08
N GLY A 736 -69.99 20.92 13.95
CA GLY A 736 -71.07 21.93 13.90
C GLY A 736 -70.78 23.28 13.24
N GLY A 737 -71.48 23.60 12.14
CA GLY A 737 -71.80 24.99 11.78
C GLY A 737 -71.51 25.42 10.33
N ILE A 738 -72.44 25.13 9.42
CA ILE A 738 -72.48 25.64 8.04
C ILE A 738 -73.07 27.06 8.05
N GLY A 739 -72.46 27.98 7.30
CA GLY A 739 -73.21 29.08 6.67
C GLY A 739 -72.62 30.49 6.76
N GLN A 740 -71.43 30.74 6.17
CA GLN A 740 -71.04 32.09 5.68
C GLN A 740 -69.76 32.15 4.81
N ALA A 741 -69.39 31.08 4.09
CA ALA A 741 -68.09 30.97 3.40
C ALA A 741 -68.16 30.80 1.87
N ALA A 742 -69.27 31.15 1.21
CA ALA A 742 -69.44 30.89 -0.22
C ALA A 742 -68.95 32.03 -1.14
N THR A 743 -68.72 33.25 -0.64
CA THR A 743 -68.32 34.40 -1.47
C THR A 743 -66.87 34.86 -1.25
N SER A 744 -66.19 34.45 -0.18
CA SER A 744 -64.76 34.74 0.02
C SER A 744 -63.85 33.74 -0.71
N THR A 745 -64.28 32.48 -0.85
CA THR A 745 -63.48 31.39 -1.42
C THR A 745 -63.22 31.55 -2.92
N GLN A 746 -64.14 32.14 -3.67
CA GLN A 746 -63.99 32.34 -5.12
C GLN A 746 -63.00 33.47 -5.48
N LEU A 747 -62.93 34.54 -4.66
CA LEU A 747 -61.99 35.64 -4.89
C LEU A 747 -60.55 35.24 -4.50
N GLN A 748 -60.40 34.44 -3.45
CA GLN A 748 -59.10 33.93 -2.99
C GLN A 748 -58.52 32.89 -3.95
N GLN A 749 -59.36 32.05 -4.56
CA GLN A 749 -58.94 31.06 -5.56
C GLN A 749 -58.46 31.73 -6.86
N LEU A 750 -59.17 32.75 -7.36
CA LEU A 750 -58.76 33.51 -8.55
C LEU A 750 -57.44 34.27 -8.36
N GLN A 751 -57.20 34.81 -7.16
CA GLN A 751 -55.94 35.48 -6.84
C GLN A 751 -54.77 34.49 -6.67
N ALA A 752 -55.02 33.29 -6.14
CA ALA A 752 -54.03 32.22 -6.05
C ALA A 752 -53.66 31.67 -7.44
N ASP A 753 -54.63 31.50 -8.33
CA ASP A 753 -54.39 31.02 -9.71
C ASP A 753 -53.62 32.03 -10.55
N GLN A 754 -53.87 33.34 -10.36
CA GLN A 754 -53.10 34.40 -11.01
C GLN A 754 -51.66 34.48 -10.50
N ASN A 755 -51.45 34.34 -9.19
CA ASN A 755 -50.10 34.30 -8.60
C ASN A 755 -49.33 33.04 -9.01
N ALA A 756 -50.01 31.88 -9.11
CA ALA A 756 -49.40 30.65 -9.60
C ALA A 756 -48.97 30.76 -11.06
N LYS A 757 -49.78 31.40 -11.91
CA LYS A 757 -49.45 31.66 -13.30
C LYS A 757 -48.26 32.61 -13.45
N ALA A 758 -48.25 33.72 -12.71
CA ALA A 758 -47.12 34.66 -12.71
C ALA A 758 -45.81 34.00 -12.22
N THR A 759 -45.90 33.10 -11.24
CA THR A 759 -44.74 32.36 -10.72
C THR A 759 -44.23 31.33 -11.76
N ALA A 760 -45.13 30.65 -12.47
CA ALA A 760 -44.77 29.72 -13.53
C ALA A 760 -44.12 30.43 -14.73
N ASP A 761 -44.64 31.60 -15.11
CA ASP A 761 -44.08 32.42 -16.19
C ASP A 761 -42.68 32.98 -15.81
N ALA A 762 -42.49 33.39 -14.55
CA ALA A 762 -41.18 33.82 -14.04
C ALA A 762 -40.16 32.65 -13.97
N LEU A 763 -40.60 31.45 -13.58
CA LEU A 763 -39.74 30.26 -13.56
C LEU A 763 -39.30 29.85 -14.96
N LYS A 764 -40.22 29.92 -15.93
CA LYS A 764 -39.92 29.65 -17.34
C LYS A 764 -38.91 30.66 -17.90
N ALA A 765 -39.09 31.95 -17.61
CA ALA A 765 -38.14 32.98 -18.03
C ALA A 765 -36.74 32.81 -17.40
N ALA A 766 -36.67 32.37 -16.14
CA ALA A 766 -35.40 32.06 -15.47
C ALA A 766 -34.70 30.83 -16.08
N GLN A 767 -35.46 29.77 -16.42
CA GLN A 767 -34.93 28.58 -17.09
C GLN A 767 -34.43 28.90 -18.51
N GLU A 768 -35.13 29.76 -19.25
CA GLU A 768 -34.70 30.22 -20.57
C GLU A 768 -33.43 31.08 -20.50
N ALA A 769 -33.32 31.94 -19.48
CA ALA A 769 -32.10 32.72 -19.23
C ALA A 769 -30.91 31.84 -18.82
N GLU A 770 -31.13 30.83 -17.98
CA GLU A 770 -30.11 29.85 -17.59
C GLU A 770 -29.66 29.00 -18.79
N ALA A 771 -30.59 28.55 -19.64
CA ALA A 771 -30.27 27.81 -20.86
C ALA A 771 -29.43 28.64 -21.83
N LYS A 772 -29.74 29.94 -21.97
CA LYS A 772 -28.96 30.87 -22.78
C LYS A 772 -27.55 31.08 -22.20
N ALA A 773 -27.42 31.30 -20.90
CA ALA A 773 -26.12 31.43 -20.24
C ALA A 773 -25.26 30.16 -20.36
N LYS A 774 -25.88 28.97 -20.24
CA LYS A 774 -25.21 27.68 -20.47
C LYS A 774 -24.72 27.51 -21.91
N ALA A 775 -25.52 27.93 -22.90
CA ALA A 775 -25.12 27.88 -24.30
C ALA A 775 -23.95 28.83 -24.61
N GLU A 776 -23.96 30.04 -24.04
CA GLU A 776 -22.86 31.01 -24.17
C GLU A 776 -21.58 30.52 -23.49
N LEU A 777 -21.69 29.91 -22.30
CA LEU A 777 -20.55 29.30 -21.60
C LEU A 777 -20.00 28.08 -22.35
N ALA A 778 -20.86 27.22 -22.92
CA ALA A 778 -20.45 26.08 -23.73
C ALA A 778 -19.68 26.54 -24.99
N ALA A 779 -20.14 27.60 -25.64
CA ALA A 779 -19.45 28.19 -26.80
C ALA A 779 -18.09 28.82 -26.43
N ALA A 780 -17.98 29.44 -25.25
CA ALA A 780 -16.71 29.96 -24.74
C ALA A 780 -15.73 28.83 -24.40
N ASN A 781 -16.20 27.81 -23.69
CA ASN A 781 -15.41 26.62 -23.33
C ASN A 781 -14.94 25.85 -24.57
N GLN A 782 -15.76 25.75 -25.62
CA GLN A 782 -15.36 25.11 -26.87
C GLN A 782 -14.22 25.88 -27.57
N LYS A 783 -14.29 27.21 -27.61
CA LYS A 783 -13.20 28.04 -28.17
C LYS A 783 -11.90 27.93 -27.35
N GLU A 784 -12.02 27.87 -26.03
CA GLU A 784 -10.87 27.70 -25.14
C GLU A 784 -10.26 26.30 -25.26
N TYR A 785 -11.10 25.26 -25.38
CA TYR A 785 -10.67 23.90 -25.67
C TYR A 785 -9.92 23.81 -27.00
N GLU A 786 -10.42 24.41 -28.08
CA GLU A 786 -9.74 24.45 -29.38
C GLU A 786 -8.39 25.20 -29.32
N ARG A 787 -8.30 26.26 -28.51
CA ARG A 787 -7.04 26.98 -28.27
C ARG A 787 -6.04 26.11 -27.51
N LEU A 788 -6.49 25.45 -26.45
CA LEU A 788 -5.66 24.56 -25.64
C LEU A 788 -5.21 23.32 -26.43
N LEU A 789 -6.07 22.78 -27.30
CA LEU A 789 -5.73 21.66 -28.18
C LEU A 789 -4.59 22.03 -29.13
N LYS A 790 -4.62 23.23 -29.73
CA LYS A 790 -3.51 23.72 -30.57
C LYS A 790 -2.20 23.91 -29.81
N ILE A 791 -2.27 24.38 -28.56
CA ILE A 791 -1.09 24.51 -27.68
C ILE A 791 -0.55 23.13 -27.31
N TYR A 792 -1.43 22.18 -27.00
CA TYR A 792 -1.09 20.80 -26.69
C TYR A 792 -0.42 20.10 -27.90
N GLU A 793 -1.00 20.20 -29.09
CA GLU A 793 -0.44 19.65 -30.32
C GLU A 793 0.96 20.22 -30.62
N ALA A 794 1.16 21.53 -30.42
CA ALA A 794 2.46 22.16 -30.56
C ALA A 794 3.48 21.64 -29.52
N ALA A 795 3.05 21.46 -28.27
CA ALA A 795 3.89 20.92 -27.21
C ALA A 795 4.24 19.43 -27.41
N VAL A 796 3.31 18.63 -27.93
CA VAL A 796 3.56 17.23 -28.31
C VAL A 796 4.61 17.18 -29.42
N LYS A 797 4.48 18.02 -30.45
CA LYS A 797 5.46 18.08 -31.55
C LYS A 797 6.86 18.50 -31.08
N ASP A 798 6.95 19.46 -30.15
CA ASP A 798 8.23 19.86 -29.52
C ASP A 798 8.82 18.74 -28.65
N ARG A 799 7.97 18.02 -27.89
CA ARG A 799 8.38 16.87 -27.08
C ARG A 799 8.89 15.72 -27.95
N GLU A 800 8.21 15.40 -29.05
CA GLU A 800 8.63 14.37 -30.00
C GLU A 800 9.98 14.73 -30.63
N ALA A 801 10.19 16.00 -30.99
CA ALA A 801 11.47 16.48 -31.51
C ALA A 801 12.60 16.35 -30.47
N LYS A 802 12.33 16.72 -29.21
CA LYS A 802 13.29 16.57 -28.09
C LYS A 802 13.59 15.11 -27.77
N GLN A 803 12.59 14.23 -27.82
CA GLN A 803 12.77 12.79 -27.62
C GLN A 803 13.58 12.15 -28.76
N ALA A 804 13.33 12.55 -30.01
CA ALA A 804 14.14 12.11 -31.14
C ALA A 804 15.61 12.56 -31.00
N ALA A 805 15.86 13.79 -30.57
CA ALA A 805 17.20 14.30 -30.31
C ALA A 805 17.90 13.57 -29.15
N ALA A 806 17.18 13.32 -28.05
CA ALA A 806 17.70 12.57 -26.90
C ALA A 806 18.02 11.12 -27.27
N LYS A 807 17.17 10.47 -28.08
CA LYS A 807 17.42 9.13 -28.60
C LYS A 807 18.66 9.09 -29.48
N ALA A 808 18.81 10.05 -30.40
CA ALA A 808 20.01 10.15 -31.24
C ALA A 808 21.29 10.35 -30.41
N ALA A 809 21.23 11.15 -29.35
CA ALA A 809 22.35 11.33 -28.42
C ALA A 809 22.67 10.06 -27.62
N ALA A 810 21.65 9.32 -27.18
CA ALA A 810 21.82 8.04 -26.49
C ALA A 810 22.41 6.97 -27.41
N ASP A 811 21.93 6.86 -28.65
CA ASP A 811 22.45 5.94 -29.66
C ASP A 811 23.91 6.25 -29.98
N ALA A 812 24.27 7.54 -30.08
CA ALA A 812 25.66 7.97 -30.27
C ALA A 812 26.55 7.62 -29.07
N LYS A 813 26.04 7.75 -27.84
CA LYS A 813 26.77 7.36 -26.63
C LYS A 813 26.96 5.85 -26.54
N ILE A 814 25.93 5.05 -26.84
CA ILE A 814 26.03 3.58 -26.88
C ILE A 814 27.07 3.14 -27.91
N ALA A 815 27.11 3.77 -29.08
CA ALA A 815 28.13 3.50 -30.09
C ALA A 815 29.55 3.86 -29.61
N ALA A 816 29.71 4.98 -28.91
CA ALA A 816 30.99 5.39 -28.33
C ALA A 816 31.46 4.44 -27.22
N ASP A 817 30.55 4.03 -26.33
CA ASP A 817 30.82 3.09 -25.23
C ASP A 817 31.16 1.69 -25.78
N ALA A 818 30.48 1.23 -26.83
CA ALA A 818 30.80 -0.02 -27.52
C ALA A 818 32.19 0.02 -28.17
N ALA A 819 32.57 1.14 -28.78
CA ALA A 819 33.90 1.35 -29.34
C ALA A 819 34.99 1.38 -28.25
N ALA A 820 34.70 1.99 -27.09
CA ALA A 820 35.60 1.99 -25.95
C ALA A 820 35.77 0.59 -25.34
N ALA A 821 34.67 -0.17 -25.17
CA ALA A 821 34.69 -1.54 -24.69
C ALA A 821 35.50 -2.47 -25.62
N SER A 822 35.36 -2.30 -26.94
CA SER A 822 36.16 -3.04 -27.93
C SER A 822 37.67 -2.76 -27.79
N LYS A 823 38.07 -1.50 -27.54
CA LYS A 823 39.48 -1.15 -27.26
C LYS A 823 39.99 -1.77 -25.96
N VAL A 824 39.18 -1.78 -24.90
CA VAL A 824 39.55 -2.41 -23.62
C VAL A 824 39.71 -3.93 -23.79
N ALA A 825 38.80 -4.58 -24.51
CA ALA A 825 38.89 -6.00 -24.83
C ALA A 825 40.14 -6.34 -25.67
N ALA A 826 40.47 -5.52 -26.67
CA ALA A 826 41.68 -5.68 -27.46
C ALA A 826 42.96 -5.53 -26.62
N ASN A 827 43.00 -4.54 -25.71
CA ASN A 827 44.12 -4.37 -24.78
C ASN A 827 44.23 -5.54 -23.79
N ALA A 828 43.12 -6.05 -23.27
CA ALA A 828 43.11 -7.20 -22.38
C ALA A 828 43.63 -8.47 -23.10
N ALA A 829 43.23 -8.68 -24.35
CA ALA A 829 43.74 -9.78 -25.19
C ALA A 829 45.26 -9.64 -25.46
N ALA A 830 45.74 -8.42 -25.72
CA ALA A 830 47.18 -8.17 -25.89
C ALA A 830 47.98 -8.44 -24.61
N VAL A 831 47.45 -8.05 -23.44
CA VAL A 831 48.07 -8.35 -22.13
C VAL A 831 48.09 -9.84 -21.85
N GLN A 832 47.01 -10.57 -22.14
CA GLN A 832 46.98 -12.03 -22.00
C GLN A 832 47.96 -12.72 -22.94
N ALA A 833 48.07 -12.27 -24.19
CA ALA A 833 49.05 -12.79 -25.15
C ALA A 833 50.50 -12.55 -24.69
N ALA A 834 50.80 -11.37 -24.14
CA ALA A 834 52.11 -11.06 -23.57
C ALA A 834 52.41 -11.92 -22.33
N ALA A 835 51.43 -12.14 -21.46
CA ALA A 835 51.57 -13.01 -20.30
C ALA A 835 51.81 -14.48 -20.70
N ALA A 836 51.10 -14.98 -21.72
CA ALA A 836 51.30 -16.33 -22.26
C ALA A 836 52.69 -16.48 -22.90
N ALA A 837 53.15 -15.48 -23.65
CA ALA A 837 54.50 -15.48 -24.22
C ALA A 837 55.59 -15.48 -23.14
N LYS A 838 55.41 -14.71 -22.06
CA LYS A 838 56.32 -14.72 -20.92
C LYS A 838 56.31 -16.08 -20.20
N ALA A 839 55.14 -16.68 -19.97
CA ALA A 839 55.04 -18.00 -19.35
C ALA A 839 55.72 -19.09 -20.20
N ALA A 840 55.60 -19.02 -21.54
CA ALA A 840 56.29 -19.93 -22.43
C ALA A 840 57.82 -19.75 -22.39
N ALA A 841 58.31 -18.51 -22.32
CA ALA A 841 59.73 -18.22 -22.16
C ALA A 841 60.28 -18.73 -20.80
N ASP A 842 59.54 -18.50 -19.71
CA ASP A 842 59.90 -18.96 -18.38
C ASP A 842 59.93 -20.51 -18.32
N ALA A 843 58.98 -21.19 -18.98
CA ALA A 843 58.97 -22.65 -19.11
C ALA A 843 60.15 -23.20 -19.93
N ALA A 844 60.51 -22.53 -21.03
CA ALA A 844 61.67 -22.91 -21.84
C ALA A 844 62.99 -22.73 -21.06
N ALA A 845 63.11 -21.67 -20.26
CA ALA A 845 64.25 -21.46 -19.37
C ALA A 845 64.34 -22.54 -18.29
N ALA A 846 63.22 -22.91 -17.66
CA ALA A 846 63.17 -23.99 -16.67
C ALA A 846 63.56 -25.35 -17.29
N ALA A 847 63.08 -25.66 -18.50
CA ALA A 847 63.45 -26.87 -19.21
C ALA A 847 64.96 -26.92 -19.52
N LYS A 848 65.56 -25.78 -19.89
CA LYS A 848 67.01 -25.69 -20.09
C LYS A 848 67.80 -25.93 -18.80
N VAL A 849 67.37 -25.35 -17.67
CA VAL A 849 68.00 -25.59 -16.36
C VAL A 849 67.92 -27.06 -15.97
N ALA A 850 66.78 -27.71 -16.20
CA ALA A 850 66.62 -29.14 -15.94
C ALA A 850 67.53 -30.01 -16.82
N ALA A 851 67.68 -29.67 -18.10
CA ALA A 851 68.59 -30.36 -19.02
C ALA A 851 70.07 -30.18 -18.61
N ASP A 852 70.46 -28.96 -18.22
CA ASP A 852 71.81 -28.65 -17.74
C ASP A 852 72.11 -29.41 -16.42
N ALA A 853 71.12 -29.56 -15.54
CA ALA A 853 71.25 -30.36 -14.31
C ALA A 853 71.37 -31.88 -14.58
N ASP A 854 70.61 -32.42 -15.52
CA ASP A 854 70.74 -33.83 -15.94
C ASP A 854 72.11 -34.11 -16.58
N ALA A 855 72.61 -33.18 -17.40
CA ALA A 855 73.94 -33.27 -17.98
C ALA A 855 75.04 -33.25 -16.90
N ALA A 856 74.91 -32.38 -15.89
CA ALA A 856 75.84 -32.32 -14.76
C ALA A 856 75.80 -33.59 -13.90
N SER A 857 74.60 -34.16 -13.67
CA SER A 857 74.43 -35.43 -12.96
C SER A 857 75.09 -36.59 -13.70
N LYS A 858 74.89 -36.69 -15.02
CA LYS A 858 75.55 -37.70 -15.87
C LYS A 858 77.06 -37.54 -15.89
N ALA A 859 77.57 -36.31 -15.95
CA ALA A 859 79.01 -36.05 -15.88
C ALA A 859 79.59 -36.50 -14.53
N THR A 860 78.89 -36.25 -13.43
CA THR A 860 79.28 -36.69 -12.08
C THR A 860 79.27 -38.22 -11.96
N ALA A 861 78.23 -38.87 -12.48
CA ALA A 861 78.14 -40.33 -12.52
C ALA A 861 79.27 -40.96 -13.34
N ASN A 862 79.60 -40.40 -14.50
CA ASN A 862 80.71 -40.85 -15.33
C ASN A 862 82.06 -40.66 -14.65
N ALA A 863 82.25 -39.54 -13.92
CA ALA A 863 83.46 -39.30 -13.13
C ALA A 863 83.60 -40.31 -11.98
N ALA A 864 82.49 -40.62 -11.29
CA ALA A 864 82.46 -41.65 -10.25
C ALA A 864 82.76 -43.05 -10.81
N ALA A 865 82.18 -43.41 -11.97
CA ALA A 865 82.46 -44.67 -12.65
C ALA A 865 83.93 -44.78 -13.09
N ALA A 866 84.53 -43.68 -13.57
CA ALA A 866 85.94 -43.63 -13.90
C ALA A 866 86.84 -43.80 -12.67
N GLN A 867 86.51 -43.15 -11.54
CA GLN A 867 87.22 -43.35 -10.27
C GLN A 867 87.10 -44.78 -9.75
N ALA A 868 85.92 -45.39 -9.83
CA ALA A 868 85.70 -46.79 -9.47
C ALA A 868 86.53 -47.74 -10.33
N ALA A 869 86.62 -47.49 -11.65
CA ALA A 869 87.46 -48.27 -12.56
C ALA A 869 88.96 -48.15 -12.23
N VAL A 870 89.43 -46.94 -11.86
CA VAL A 870 90.82 -46.73 -11.40
C VAL A 870 91.08 -47.48 -10.08
N ALA A 871 90.15 -47.41 -9.13
CA ALA A 871 90.26 -48.12 -7.85
C ALA A 871 90.26 -49.64 -8.04
N ALA A 872 89.39 -50.16 -8.92
CA ALA A 872 89.34 -51.58 -9.25
C ALA A 872 90.64 -52.06 -9.92
N LYS A 873 91.22 -51.25 -10.81
CA LYS A 873 92.52 -51.54 -11.42
C LYS A 873 93.64 -51.55 -10.38
N ALA A 874 93.69 -50.55 -9.49
CA ALA A 874 94.67 -50.50 -8.41
C ALA A 874 94.54 -51.70 -7.46
N ALA A 875 93.32 -52.13 -7.14
CA ALA A 875 93.07 -53.32 -6.34
C ALA A 875 93.51 -54.62 -7.06
N ALA A 876 93.27 -54.72 -8.36
CA ALA A 876 93.73 -55.85 -9.17
C ALA A 876 95.27 -55.91 -9.25
N ASP A 877 95.93 -54.77 -9.44
CA ASP A 877 97.40 -54.68 -9.45
C ASP A 877 97.99 -55.04 -8.08
N ALA A 878 97.38 -54.57 -6.98
CA ALA A 878 97.77 -54.94 -5.62
C ALA A 878 97.57 -56.44 -5.33
N ALA A 879 96.47 -57.04 -5.81
CA ALA A 879 96.23 -58.47 -5.67
C ALA A 879 97.23 -59.30 -6.49
N ALA A 880 97.62 -58.84 -7.68
CA ALA A 880 98.64 -59.48 -8.50
C ALA A 880 100.02 -59.43 -7.82
N GLU A 881 100.38 -58.31 -7.20
CA GLU A 881 101.63 -58.18 -6.45
C GLU A 881 101.62 -59.01 -5.15
N ALA A 882 100.51 -59.02 -4.40
CA ALA A 882 100.36 -59.88 -3.23
C ALA A 882 100.48 -61.38 -3.58
N LYS A 883 99.95 -61.79 -4.73
CA LYS A 883 100.13 -63.15 -5.26
C LYS A 883 101.59 -63.43 -5.59
N ARG A 884 102.29 -62.50 -6.25
CA ARG A 884 103.73 -62.63 -6.57
C ARG A 884 104.59 -62.78 -5.30
N ILE A 885 104.27 -62.05 -4.23
CA ILE A 885 104.94 -62.18 -2.92
C ILE A 885 104.63 -63.54 -2.30
N ALA A 886 103.38 -63.99 -2.32
CA ALA A 886 102.95 -65.28 -1.75
C ALA A 886 103.60 -66.49 -2.43
N ASP A 887 103.94 -66.40 -3.72
CA ASP A 887 104.64 -67.46 -4.46
C ASP A 887 106.15 -67.55 -4.11
N SER A 888 106.71 -66.58 -3.37
CA SER A 888 108.15 -66.49 -3.06
C SER A 888 108.57 -66.91 -1.63
N ASP A 889 107.63 -67.10 -0.70
CA ASP A 889 107.94 -67.49 0.69
C ASP A 889 106.83 -68.34 1.32
N ALA A 890 107.13 -69.61 1.60
CA ALA A 890 106.17 -70.63 2.06
C ALA A 890 105.54 -70.34 3.43
N THR A 891 106.08 -69.37 4.19
CA THR A 891 105.56 -69.00 5.51
C THR A 891 104.59 -67.80 5.46
N ALA A 892 104.41 -67.16 4.30
CA ALA A 892 103.55 -65.98 4.10
C ALA A 892 102.13 -66.28 3.56
N LYS A 893 101.79 -67.56 3.36
CA LYS A 893 100.56 -68.00 2.66
C LYS A 893 99.26 -67.70 3.42
N ALA A 894 99.29 -67.63 4.75
CA ALA A 894 98.11 -67.35 5.57
C ALA A 894 97.72 -65.85 5.55
N THR A 895 98.70 -64.96 5.59
CA THR A 895 98.48 -63.50 5.57
C THR A 895 98.04 -63.01 4.19
N ALA A 896 98.61 -63.57 3.11
CA ALA A 896 98.22 -63.24 1.74
C ALA A 896 96.76 -63.60 1.42
N ASN A 897 96.25 -64.73 1.94
CA ASN A 897 94.86 -65.12 1.75
C ASN A 897 93.86 -64.19 2.46
N ALA A 898 94.23 -63.65 3.62
CA ALA A 898 93.38 -62.67 4.33
C ALA A 898 93.29 -61.35 3.57
N THR A 899 94.41 -60.86 3.02
CA THR A 899 94.45 -59.62 2.23
C THR A 899 93.73 -59.78 0.88
N ALA A 900 93.87 -60.94 0.21
CA ALA A 900 93.13 -61.24 -1.02
C ALA A 900 91.61 -61.29 -0.78
N THR A 901 91.18 -61.81 0.36
CA THR A 901 89.75 -61.86 0.74
C THR A 901 89.20 -60.45 1.03
N GLN A 902 89.97 -59.60 1.71
CA GLN A 902 89.58 -58.19 1.93
C GLN A 902 89.55 -57.40 0.61
N ALA A 903 90.52 -57.58 -0.29
CA ALA A 903 90.52 -56.93 -1.60
C ALA A 903 89.34 -57.38 -2.47
N ALA A 904 88.99 -58.68 -2.46
CA ALA A 904 87.81 -59.20 -3.16
C ALA A 904 86.50 -58.66 -2.57
N THR A 905 86.45 -58.42 -1.26
CA THR A 905 85.27 -57.85 -0.59
C THR A 905 85.12 -56.35 -0.93
N ALA A 906 86.24 -55.60 -0.96
CA ALA A 906 86.24 -54.20 -1.36
C ALA A 906 85.87 -54.01 -2.85
N ALA A 907 86.34 -54.89 -3.74
CA ALA A 907 85.98 -54.87 -5.17
C ALA A 907 84.52 -55.29 -5.45
N LYS A 908 83.84 -55.93 -4.49
CA LYS A 908 82.42 -56.28 -4.59
C LYS A 908 81.51 -55.21 -3.97
N ALA A 909 82.07 -54.32 -3.16
CA ALA A 909 81.37 -53.21 -2.51
C ALA A 909 81.50 -51.87 -3.29
N ALA A 910 82.56 -51.72 -4.09
CA ALA A 910 82.68 -50.73 -5.16
C ALA A 910 81.96 -51.22 -6.42
#